data_AF-A0A937DGE0-F1
#
_entry.id   AF-A0A937DGE0-F1
#
_cell.length_a   1.000
_cell.length_b   1.000
_cell.length_c   1.000
_cell.angle_alpha   90.00
_cell.angle_beta   90.00
_cell.angle_gamma   90.00
#
_symmetry.space_group_name_H-M   'P 1'
#
loop_
_entity.id
_entity.type
_entity.pdbx_description
1 polymer ?
#
loop_
_entity_poly.entity_id
_entity_poly.type
_entity_poly.pdbx_seq_one_letter_code
_entity_poly.pdbx_strand_id
1 'polypeptide(L)'
;MAKDFSTMEDSNRSSNPSIHDISDPARRTLLKGGAGVAVTGLLAPLGLAGCATGPGSATSTGPLLGFKSVPATTADTITVPEGYVAQPLAPWGDPVGIAGRSPAFRFDASNSAADQEVQMGMHHDGMHYYPLTATTGLLAINHEYSDDGLLHTDGLAHWSAEKVRKSQAAHGVAVIEVKRGDDGTVEVVRPSRYARRITAYTPVELRGPAAGHPMLRTAADPTGRRVLGILNQCASGITPWGSYLTSEENFAFYFQGPDQPDAHQRRWGQRKEMGQYYRWHEHDERFDTTKHPNEHNRFGWVVEIDPFDPTMTPVKRTALGRAAREGATVAVTKDGRAVVYSGEDARFEYIYKFVSRDAIRPGGYAANAELLDHGTLYVARFDADGRGRWLPLTHGQGPLTPANGFADPGEVLIKARQASDALGATKMDRPEWIAIDRERWVYCTLTNNSNRGQPGQAGVDAANPRANNVMGQIIRWREDGDHDGTSFAWNHFVLAGDPANERPEAKGNIKGDAFACCDGLWVDGRGVLWIQTDMSSTVMGKGEFARLGNNMMLAADTKTGEIRRFLVGPPGCEITGATATPDGRTMFINVQHPGETPSERSDPANPRRYSNWPDQRPDGRPRSSTVVIRKRDGGLIGT
;
A
#
# COMPACT_ATOMS: atom_id res chain seq x y z
N MET A 1 -12.59 -7.71 14.66
CA MET A 1 -11.48 -8.24 15.48
C MET A 1 -10.33 -7.25 15.31
N ALA A 2 -9.51 -7.02 16.33
CA ALA A 2 -8.26 -6.27 16.19
C ALA A 2 -7.40 -6.81 15.03
N LYS A 3 -6.35 -6.11 14.60
CA LYS A 3 -5.08 -6.68 14.12
C LYS A 3 -4.47 -7.55 15.25
N ASP A 4 -5.21 -8.56 15.69
CA ASP A 4 -4.67 -9.78 16.25
C ASP A 4 -4.14 -10.54 15.05
N PHE A 5 -2.82 -10.66 15.00
CA PHE A 5 -2.15 -11.46 14.00
C PHE A 5 -2.85 -12.83 13.88
N SER A 6 -3.35 -13.47 14.94
CA SER A 6 -4.07 -14.76 14.83
C SER A 6 -5.35 -14.72 13.98
N THR A 7 -5.92 -13.53 13.74
CA THR A 7 -7.20 -13.29 13.03
C THR A 7 -7.05 -12.66 11.65
N MET A 8 -5.82 -12.30 11.25
CA MET A 8 -5.53 -11.80 9.90
C MET A 8 -5.93 -12.81 8.83
N GLU A 9 -6.15 -12.29 7.63
CA GLU A 9 -6.51 -13.11 6.47
C GLU A 9 -5.43 -14.17 6.23
N ASP A 10 -5.87 -15.42 6.39
CA ASP A 10 -5.16 -16.63 6.06
C ASP A 10 -6.20 -17.55 5.43
N SER A 11 -6.50 -17.36 4.15
CA SER A 11 -7.42 -18.23 3.39
C SER A 11 -6.72 -19.13 2.37
N ASN A 12 -5.39 -19.01 2.23
CA ASN A 12 -4.62 -19.86 1.34
C ASN A 12 -4.52 -21.28 1.91
N ARG A 13 -5.32 -22.19 1.36
CA ARG A 13 -5.32 -23.62 1.70
C ARG A 13 -4.66 -24.49 0.64
N SER A 14 -3.99 -23.89 -0.34
CA SER A 14 -3.32 -24.65 -1.40
C SER A 14 -2.25 -25.56 -0.80
N SER A 15 -1.98 -26.68 -1.44
CA SER A 15 -0.84 -27.55 -1.13
C SER A 15 0.42 -27.12 -1.89
N ASN A 16 0.52 -25.83 -2.27
CA ASN A 16 1.64 -25.36 -3.07
C ASN A 16 2.95 -25.72 -2.37
N PRO A 17 3.89 -26.35 -3.10
CA PRO A 17 5.13 -26.80 -2.51
C PRO A 17 5.90 -25.61 -1.93
N SER A 18 6.45 -25.79 -0.73
CA SER A 18 7.47 -24.90 -0.21
C SER A 18 8.71 -24.98 -1.10
N ILE A 19 9.64 -24.03 -0.99
CA ILE A 19 10.88 -24.08 -1.79
C ILE A 19 11.64 -25.39 -1.60
N HIS A 20 11.52 -26.03 -0.43
CA HIS A 20 12.20 -27.28 -0.07
C HIS A 20 11.58 -28.49 -0.75
N ASP A 21 10.32 -28.39 -1.18
CA ASP A 21 9.64 -29.42 -1.95
C ASP A 21 10.00 -29.35 -3.44
N ILE A 22 10.55 -28.23 -3.91
CA ILE A 22 10.92 -27.97 -5.33
C ILE A 22 12.45 -27.98 -5.54
N SER A 23 13.25 -27.90 -4.48
CA SER A 23 14.72 -27.80 -4.56
C SER A 23 15.44 -28.51 -3.40
N ASP A 24 16.59 -29.13 -3.71
CA ASP A 24 17.44 -29.82 -2.73
C ASP A 24 18.04 -28.84 -1.71
N PRO A 25 17.75 -28.99 -0.39
CA PRO A 25 18.27 -28.16 0.69
C PRO A 25 19.81 -28.08 0.77
N ALA A 26 20.55 -28.99 0.14
CA ALA A 26 22.01 -29.02 0.15
C ALA A 26 22.66 -27.88 -0.67
N ARG A 27 21.91 -27.16 -1.52
CA ARG A 27 22.44 -26.08 -2.38
C ARG A 27 22.30 -24.68 -1.78
N ARG A 28 22.59 -24.53 -0.48
CA ARG A 28 22.68 -23.21 0.17
C ARG A 28 23.95 -22.50 -0.29
N THR A 29 23.81 -21.43 -1.07
CA THR A 29 24.95 -20.55 -1.40
C THR A 29 24.85 -19.26 -0.60
N LEU A 30 25.80 -19.05 0.30
CA LEU A 30 26.13 -17.73 0.83
C LEU A 30 26.95 -17.01 -0.25
N LEU A 31 26.30 -16.16 -1.06
CA LEU A 31 27.04 -15.28 -1.99
C LEU A 31 27.74 -14.17 -1.19
N LYS A 32 28.91 -14.52 -0.65
CA LYS A 32 29.99 -13.57 -0.33
C LYS A 32 30.78 -13.33 -1.61
N GLY A 33 31.00 -12.07 -1.97
CA GLY A 33 32.14 -11.71 -2.82
C GLY A 33 31.88 -10.56 -3.78
N GLY A 34 32.57 -9.45 -3.54
CA GLY A 34 32.82 -8.44 -4.56
C GLY A 34 33.93 -8.87 -5.53
N ALA A 35 33.93 -8.25 -6.70
CA ALA A 35 35.11 -7.91 -7.51
C ALA A 35 34.63 -6.92 -8.59
N GLY A 36 35.28 -5.76 -8.67
CA GLY A 36 34.95 -4.71 -9.62
C GLY A 36 35.52 -4.97 -11.02
N VAL A 37 34.92 -4.33 -12.02
CA VAL A 37 35.59 -3.98 -13.29
C VAL A 37 35.14 -2.57 -13.68
N ALA A 38 36.13 -1.70 -13.84
CA ALA A 38 35.98 -0.36 -14.39
C ALA A 38 35.98 -0.42 -15.92
N VAL A 39 35.00 0.21 -16.57
CA VAL A 39 35.12 0.70 -17.96
C VAL A 39 34.48 2.09 -18.04
N THR A 40 35.33 3.09 -18.19
CA THR A 40 34.98 4.46 -18.56
C THR A 40 34.89 4.61 -20.08
N GLY A 41 33.90 5.37 -20.57
CA GLY A 41 34.08 6.16 -21.79
C GLY A 41 32.94 6.15 -22.80
N LEU A 42 32.16 7.25 -22.78
CA LEU A 42 31.63 8.00 -23.93
C LEU A 42 30.56 7.34 -24.82
N LEU A 43 29.30 7.80 -24.64
CA LEU A 43 28.51 8.51 -25.66
C LEU A 43 27.16 8.95 -25.04
N ALA A 44 26.86 10.24 -25.15
CA ALA A 44 25.54 10.84 -24.97
C ALA A 44 25.36 11.87 -26.11
N PRO A 45 24.14 12.36 -26.42
CA PRO A 45 22.84 12.02 -25.85
C PRO A 45 21.77 11.67 -26.92
N LEU A 46 20.66 11.01 -26.51
CA LEU A 46 19.29 11.32 -26.97
C LEU A 46 18.28 10.60 -26.05
N GLY A 47 17.38 11.40 -25.47
CA GLY A 47 16.23 11.14 -24.60
C GLY A 47 15.87 9.72 -24.13
N LEU A 48 16.00 9.50 -22.81
CA LEU A 48 15.24 8.51 -22.02
C LEU A 48 14.99 9.10 -20.63
N ALA A 49 13.83 9.75 -20.49
CA ALA A 49 13.27 10.15 -19.20
C ALA A 49 12.02 9.29 -18.95
N GLY A 50 12.17 8.30 -18.08
CA GLY A 50 11.11 7.40 -17.63
C GLY A 50 11.66 6.54 -16.51
N CYS A 51 11.18 6.76 -15.28
CA CYS A 51 11.67 6.17 -14.02
C CYS A 51 13.04 6.68 -13.52
N ALA A 52 13.28 7.98 -13.66
CA ALA A 52 14.04 8.75 -12.70
C ALA A 52 13.47 10.16 -12.71
N THR A 53 12.92 10.63 -11.58
CA THR A 53 12.61 12.04 -11.41
C THR A 53 13.86 12.88 -11.75
N GLY A 54 13.73 13.88 -12.61
CA GLY A 54 14.81 14.80 -12.94
C GLY A 54 14.28 16.18 -13.36
N PRO A 55 15.11 17.25 -13.33
CA PRO A 55 16.51 17.30 -12.90
C PRO A 55 16.68 18.03 -11.56
N GLY A 56 17.60 17.48 -10.78
CA GLY A 56 18.18 18.05 -9.58
C GLY A 56 19.36 17.19 -9.15
N SER A 57 20.27 16.88 -10.08
CA SER A 57 21.56 16.26 -9.72
C SER A 57 22.41 17.34 -9.05
N ALA A 58 22.07 17.67 -7.81
CA ALA A 58 23.10 18.10 -6.88
C ALA A 58 23.92 16.85 -6.61
N THR A 59 25.11 16.77 -7.20
CA THR A 59 26.16 15.86 -6.73
C THR A 59 26.47 16.26 -5.27
N SER A 60 25.74 15.68 -4.31
CA SER A 60 26.10 15.83 -2.91
C SER A 60 27.42 15.10 -2.71
N THR A 61 28.50 15.85 -2.44
CA THR A 61 29.84 15.31 -2.15
C THR A 61 29.93 14.73 -0.72
N GLY A 62 28.82 14.25 -0.17
CA GLY A 62 28.67 13.76 1.19
C GLY A 62 28.01 12.38 1.24
N PRO A 63 27.90 11.77 2.44
CA PRO A 63 27.23 10.48 2.61
C PRO A 63 25.76 10.55 2.18
N LEU A 64 25.23 9.44 1.64
CA LEU A 64 23.84 9.37 1.17
C LEU A 64 22.84 9.66 2.31
N LEU A 65 23.17 9.20 3.53
CA LEU A 65 22.44 9.47 4.77
C LEU A 65 23.16 10.55 5.59
N GLY A 66 22.81 11.83 5.35
CA GLY A 66 23.48 13.00 5.93
C GLY A 66 22.98 13.44 7.31
N PHE A 67 21.99 12.76 7.87
CA PHE A 67 21.37 13.10 9.16
C PHE A 67 21.79 12.14 10.29
N LYS A 68 21.69 12.63 11.54
CA LYS A 68 21.83 11.80 12.74
C LYS A 68 20.53 11.05 13.00
N SER A 69 20.62 9.75 13.31
CA SER A 69 19.47 8.94 13.65
C SER A 69 18.68 9.50 14.84
N VAL A 70 17.35 9.40 14.75
CA VAL A 70 16.41 9.72 15.82
C VAL A 70 16.28 8.51 16.76
N PRO A 71 16.33 8.69 18.09
CA PRO A 71 16.10 7.60 19.03
C PRO A 71 14.66 7.09 18.95
N ALA A 72 14.45 5.81 19.25
CA ALA A 72 13.12 5.28 19.50
C ALA A 72 12.44 6.07 20.65
N THR A 73 11.14 6.32 20.52
CA THR A 73 10.36 7.08 21.50
C THR A 73 8.91 6.64 21.48
N THR A 74 8.19 6.93 22.58
CA THR A 74 6.74 6.72 22.72
C THR A 74 5.99 8.05 22.89
N ALA A 75 6.61 9.17 22.57
CA ALA A 75 6.01 10.50 22.70
C ALA A 75 4.82 10.69 21.74
N ASP A 76 3.78 11.41 22.18
CA ASP A 76 2.62 11.78 21.37
C ASP A 76 2.90 12.96 20.44
N THR A 77 3.94 12.82 19.63
CA THR A 77 4.45 13.83 18.70
C THR A 77 5.01 13.17 17.45
N ILE A 78 5.34 13.99 16.45
CA ILE A 78 6.23 13.59 15.36
C ILE A 78 7.65 14.04 15.74
N THR A 79 8.58 13.09 15.81
CA THR A 79 9.99 13.38 16.06
C THR A 79 10.78 13.22 14.77
N VAL A 80 11.50 14.26 14.36
CA VAL A 80 12.37 14.30 13.15
C VAL A 80 13.81 14.65 13.55
N PRO A 81 14.81 14.48 12.67
CA PRO A 81 16.19 14.76 13.01
C PRO A 81 16.41 16.26 13.28
N GLU A 82 17.51 16.57 13.98
CA GLU A 82 17.94 17.95 14.18
C GLU A 82 18.09 18.68 12.83
N GLY A 83 17.67 19.95 12.78
CA GLY A 83 17.68 20.75 11.55
C GLY A 83 16.46 20.55 10.65
N TYR A 84 15.54 19.65 10.98
CA TYR A 84 14.27 19.47 10.26
C TYR A 84 13.09 20.13 11.00
N VAL A 85 12.01 20.35 10.25
CA VAL A 85 10.68 20.73 10.74
C VAL A 85 9.65 19.76 10.20
N ALA A 86 8.60 19.52 10.98
CA ALA A 86 7.45 18.71 10.62
C ALA A 86 6.17 19.52 10.86
N GLN A 87 5.33 19.66 9.84
CA GLN A 87 4.08 20.42 9.88
C GLN A 87 2.91 19.49 9.51
N PRO A 88 1.96 19.22 10.42
CA PRO A 88 0.71 18.55 10.05
C PRO A 88 -0.06 19.34 8.99
N LEU A 89 -0.62 18.64 8.01
CA LEU A 89 -1.33 19.15 6.85
C LEU A 89 -2.57 18.29 6.59
N ALA A 90 -3.71 18.95 6.38
CA ALA A 90 -4.98 18.32 6.03
C ALA A 90 -5.35 17.10 6.90
N PRO A 91 -5.45 17.24 8.25
CA PRO A 91 -5.91 16.14 9.09
C PRO A 91 -7.32 15.65 8.70
N TRP A 92 -7.67 14.42 9.06
CA TRP A 92 -9.01 13.84 8.86
C TRP A 92 -10.10 14.87 9.21
N GLY A 93 -11.10 15.01 8.33
CA GLY A 93 -12.21 15.92 8.55
C GLY A 93 -11.97 17.35 8.10
N ASP A 94 -10.75 17.73 7.71
CA ASP A 94 -10.51 19.02 7.05
C ASP A 94 -11.25 19.07 5.70
N PRO A 95 -11.87 20.19 5.29
CA PRO A 95 -12.48 20.28 3.97
C PRO A 95 -11.42 20.13 2.86
N VAL A 96 -11.74 19.39 1.79
CA VAL A 96 -10.78 19.17 0.68
C VAL A 96 -10.63 20.37 -0.26
N GLY A 97 -11.52 21.38 -0.13
CA GLY A 97 -11.50 22.59 -0.94
C GLY A 97 -12.48 22.61 -2.11
N ILE A 98 -13.54 21.79 -2.08
CA ILE A 98 -14.63 21.85 -3.08
C ILE A 98 -15.37 23.19 -2.95
N ALA A 99 -15.52 23.90 -4.06
CA ALA A 99 -16.14 25.22 -4.09
C ALA A 99 -17.56 25.20 -3.47
N GLY A 100 -17.80 26.10 -2.52
CA GLY A 100 -19.08 26.22 -1.80
C GLY A 100 -19.37 25.10 -0.79
N ARG A 101 -18.49 24.11 -0.63
CA ARG A 101 -18.67 22.97 0.29
C ARG A 101 -17.43 22.75 1.15
N SER A 102 -17.29 23.58 2.19
CA SER A 102 -16.16 23.54 3.13
C SER A 102 -16.61 23.44 4.59
N PRO A 103 -17.29 22.35 5.00
CA PRO A 103 -17.71 22.18 6.39
C PRO A 103 -16.49 22.04 7.31
N ALA A 104 -16.49 22.80 8.40
CA ALA A 104 -15.47 22.66 9.44
C ALA A 104 -15.59 21.30 10.13
N PHE A 105 -14.44 20.75 10.53
CA PHE A 105 -14.41 19.58 11.39
C PHE A 105 -15.01 19.90 12.75
N ARG A 106 -15.83 18.97 13.27
CA ARG A 106 -16.45 19.06 14.59
C ARG A 106 -15.85 17.98 15.48
N PHE A 107 -15.17 18.41 16.55
CA PHE A 107 -14.49 17.52 17.49
C PHE A 107 -15.43 16.61 18.29
N ASP A 108 -16.73 16.89 18.29
CA ASP A 108 -17.77 16.05 18.89
C ASP A 108 -18.27 14.92 17.96
N ALA A 109 -17.68 14.75 16.76
CA ALA A 109 -18.14 13.83 15.71
C ALA A 109 -19.51 14.12 15.08
N SER A 110 -20.13 15.28 15.34
CA SER A 110 -21.47 15.59 14.82
C SER A 110 -21.53 15.99 13.34
N ASN A 111 -20.40 15.98 12.60
CA ASN A 111 -20.43 16.12 11.15
C ASN A 111 -21.31 15.02 10.52
N SER A 112 -22.08 15.38 9.49
CA SER A 112 -22.90 14.44 8.73
C SER A 112 -22.07 13.65 7.72
N ALA A 113 -22.66 12.62 7.12
CA ALA A 113 -22.11 11.92 5.97
C ALA A 113 -21.89 12.87 4.78
N ALA A 114 -22.81 13.81 4.56
CA ALA A 114 -22.69 14.82 3.50
C ALA A 114 -21.55 15.81 3.74
N ASP A 115 -21.20 16.07 5.01
CA ASP A 115 -19.99 16.81 5.35
C ASP A 115 -18.75 15.96 5.07
N GLN A 116 -18.75 14.70 5.52
CA GLN A 116 -17.63 13.78 5.35
C GLN A 116 -17.32 13.50 3.87
N GLU A 117 -18.32 13.54 2.98
CA GLU A 117 -18.16 13.42 1.51
C GLU A 117 -17.32 14.54 0.88
N VAL A 118 -17.08 15.65 1.57
CA VAL A 118 -16.25 16.78 1.10
C VAL A 118 -15.12 17.15 2.06
N GLN A 119 -14.87 16.31 3.05
CA GLN A 119 -13.74 16.40 3.97
C GLN A 119 -12.68 15.37 3.62
N MET A 120 -11.45 15.52 4.13
CA MET A 120 -10.46 14.46 4.13
C MET A 120 -11.05 13.22 4.78
N GLY A 121 -10.80 12.04 4.19
CA GLY A 121 -11.20 10.77 4.79
C GLY A 121 -10.39 10.43 6.05
N MET A 122 -10.73 9.30 6.67
CA MET A 122 -9.97 8.76 7.79
C MET A 122 -8.76 7.97 7.27
N HIS A 123 -7.74 7.85 8.12
CA HIS A 123 -6.65 6.90 7.93
C HIS A 123 -5.95 7.08 6.58
N HIS A 124 -5.26 8.21 6.47
CA HIS A 124 -4.45 8.58 5.30
C HIS A 124 -3.37 7.54 5.04
N ASP A 125 -3.30 7.05 3.81
CA ASP A 125 -2.40 5.95 3.42
C ASP A 125 -1.57 6.29 2.18
N GLY A 126 -1.52 5.44 1.15
CA GLY A 126 -0.77 5.67 -0.07
C GLY A 126 -1.02 7.06 -0.65
N MET A 127 0.04 7.70 -1.16
CA MET A 127 -0.09 9.03 -1.76
C MET A 127 0.98 9.35 -2.79
N HIS A 128 0.67 10.31 -3.68
CA HIS A 128 1.63 10.88 -4.61
C HIS A 128 1.43 12.38 -4.80
N TYR A 129 2.55 13.09 -4.99
CA TYR A 129 2.59 14.52 -5.30
C TYR A 129 2.72 14.76 -6.81
N TYR A 130 1.90 15.66 -7.34
CA TYR A 130 1.85 16.05 -8.74
C TYR A 130 2.15 17.55 -8.87
N PRO A 131 3.30 17.96 -9.42
CA PRO A 131 3.65 19.37 -9.53
C PRO A 131 2.73 20.11 -10.51
N LEU A 132 2.26 21.30 -10.11
CA LEU A 132 1.55 22.24 -10.99
C LEU A 132 2.46 23.43 -11.35
N THR A 133 3.20 23.94 -10.37
CA THR A 133 4.22 24.98 -10.52
C THR A 133 5.41 24.66 -9.62
N ALA A 134 6.37 25.57 -9.50
CA ALA A 134 7.48 25.43 -8.56
C ALA A 134 7.05 25.46 -7.08
N THR A 135 5.87 26.01 -6.77
CA THR A 135 5.39 26.17 -5.38
C THR A 135 3.99 25.59 -5.15
N THR A 136 3.32 25.10 -6.18
CA THR A 136 1.99 24.46 -6.08
C THR A 136 1.99 23.08 -6.70
N GLY A 137 1.16 22.19 -6.14
CA GLY A 137 0.94 20.86 -6.69
C GLY A 137 -0.30 20.21 -6.10
N LEU A 138 -0.61 19.01 -6.58
CA LEU A 138 -1.69 18.19 -6.07
C LEU A 138 -1.14 17.07 -5.21
N LEU A 139 -1.86 16.71 -4.16
CA LEU A 139 -1.69 15.43 -3.46
C LEU A 139 -2.93 14.59 -3.74
N ALA A 140 -2.72 13.39 -4.30
CA ALA A 140 -3.72 12.33 -4.28
C ALA A 140 -3.40 11.43 -3.09
N ILE A 141 -4.36 11.25 -2.18
CA ILE A 141 -4.16 10.62 -0.87
C ILE A 141 -5.26 9.57 -0.66
N ASN A 142 -4.86 8.35 -0.37
CA ASN A 142 -5.76 7.28 0.00
C ASN A 142 -6.30 7.46 1.43
N HIS A 143 -7.49 6.94 1.65
CA HIS A 143 -8.17 6.87 2.93
C HIS A 143 -8.67 5.44 3.11
N GLU A 144 -7.92 4.67 3.89
CA GLU A 144 -8.01 3.23 3.87
C GLU A 144 -9.26 2.74 4.60
N TYR A 145 -9.39 3.06 5.88
CA TYR A 145 -10.50 2.59 6.70
C TYR A 145 -11.04 3.65 7.68
N SER A 146 -12.07 3.28 8.43
CA SER A 146 -12.62 4.10 9.53
C SER A 146 -12.51 3.41 10.88
N ASP A 147 -12.22 4.21 11.91
CA ASP A 147 -12.58 3.90 13.30
C ASP A 147 -13.97 4.48 13.58
N ASP A 148 -15.01 3.64 13.47
CA ASP A 148 -16.40 4.06 13.70
C ASP A 148 -16.68 4.43 15.17
N GLY A 149 -15.79 4.01 16.09
CA GLY A 149 -15.79 4.44 17.48
C GLY A 149 -15.42 5.92 17.63
N LEU A 150 -14.48 6.41 16.82
CA LEU A 150 -14.23 7.85 16.70
C LEU A 150 -15.29 8.52 15.82
N LEU A 151 -15.61 7.98 14.64
CA LEU A 151 -16.37 8.68 13.60
C LEU A 151 -17.76 9.19 14.04
N HIS A 152 -18.39 8.56 15.02
CA HIS A 152 -19.75 8.86 15.47
C HIS A 152 -19.80 9.39 16.91
N THR A 153 -20.79 10.23 17.20
CA THR A 153 -21.02 10.85 18.53
C THR A 153 -21.17 9.82 19.66
N ASP A 154 -21.79 8.68 19.36
CA ASP A 154 -22.03 7.56 20.28
C ASP A 154 -21.34 6.27 19.79
N GLY A 155 -20.30 6.41 18.95
CA GLY A 155 -19.50 5.32 18.42
C GLY A 155 -20.35 4.22 17.77
N LEU A 156 -20.18 2.99 18.27
CA LEU A 156 -20.79 1.77 17.72
C LEU A 156 -22.25 1.52 18.15
N ALA A 157 -22.81 2.33 19.03
CA ALA A 157 -24.22 2.20 19.42
C ALA A 157 -25.15 2.63 18.27
N HIS A 158 -26.42 2.23 18.28
CA HIS A 158 -27.47 2.75 17.38
C HIS A 158 -27.06 2.90 15.90
N TRP A 159 -26.71 1.80 15.24
CA TRP A 159 -26.41 1.82 13.81
C TRP A 159 -27.60 2.32 12.98
N SER A 160 -27.29 3.07 11.92
CA SER A 160 -28.27 3.65 11.01
C SER A 160 -27.70 3.76 9.61
N ALA A 161 -28.57 3.96 8.62
CA ALA A 161 -28.15 4.23 7.25
C ALA A 161 -27.27 5.48 7.12
N GLU A 162 -27.49 6.48 7.98
CA GLU A 162 -26.61 7.66 8.03
C GLU A 162 -25.19 7.23 8.45
N LYS A 163 -25.06 6.52 9.59
CA LYS A 163 -23.74 6.11 10.09
C LYS A 163 -22.95 5.30 9.07
N VAL A 164 -23.63 4.33 8.44
CA VAL A 164 -23.05 3.54 7.34
C VAL A 164 -22.60 4.45 6.20
N ARG A 165 -23.44 5.42 5.78
CA ARG A 165 -23.09 6.38 4.74
C ARG A 165 -21.89 7.25 5.12
N LYS A 166 -21.78 7.69 6.37
CA LYS A 166 -20.65 8.48 6.87
C LYS A 166 -19.37 7.64 6.92
N SER A 167 -19.45 6.40 7.38
CA SER A 167 -18.36 5.42 7.38
C SER A 167 -17.84 5.22 5.95
N GLN A 168 -18.72 4.94 5.00
CA GLN A 168 -18.41 4.81 3.58
C GLN A 168 -17.82 6.09 2.95
N ALA A 169 -18.27 7.27 3.39
CA ALA A 169 -17.72 8.56 2.96
C ALA A 169 -16.34 8.88 3.56
N ALA A 170 -15.94 8.19 4.64
CA ALA A 170 -14.62 8.34 5.24
C ALA A 170 -13.52 7.57 4.48
N HIS A 171 -13.89 6.63 3.60
CA HIS A 171 -12.98 5.82 2.78
C HIS A 171 -12.67 6.49 1.43
N GLY A 172 -11.71 5.94 0.70
CA GLY A 172 -11.52 6.20 -0.72
C GLY A 172 -10.27 7.05 -1.00
N VAL A 173 -10.42 8.11 -1.78
CA VAL A 173 -9.31 9.01 -2.17
C VAL A 173 -9.72 10.47 -2.02
N ALA A 174 -8.79 11.31 -1.58
CA ALA A 174 -8.88 12.76 -1.72
C ALA A 174 -7.83 13.27 -2.71
N VAL A 175 -8.22 14.21 -3.56
CA VAL A 175 -7.29 15.05 -4.34
C VAL A 175 -7.38 16.46 -3.79
N ILE A 176 -6.27 16.98 -3.28
CA ILE A 176 -6.15 18.35 -2.76
C ILE A 176 -5.06 19.11 -3.50
N GLU A 177 -5.26 20.42 -3.69
CA GLU A 177 -4.19 21.31 -4.14
C GLU A 177 -3.47 21.90 -2.92
N VAL A 178 -2.15 21.91 -2.96
CA VAL A 178 -1.29 22.49 -1.92
C VAL A 178 -0.40 23.58 -2.49
N LYS A 179 -0.12 24.59 -1.67
CA LYS A 179 0.75 25.71 -2.00
C LYS A 179 1.78 25.92 -0.89
N ARG A 180 3.03 26.11 -1.30
CA ARG A 180 4.14 26.51 -0.44
C ARG A 180 4.27 28.03 -0.44
N GLY A 181 4.21 28.64 0.74
CA GLY A 181 4.51 30.05 0.97
C GLY A 181 6.00 30.36 0.93
N ASP A 182 6.34 31.65 0.96
CA ASP A 182 7.73 32.12 0.94
C ASP A 182 8.48 31.81 2.24
N ASP A 183 7.76 31.80 3.38
CA ASP A 183 8.23 31.34 4.69
C ASP A 183 8.45 29.82 4.75
N GLY A 184 7.93 29.13 3.74
CA GLY A 184 8.01 27.70 3.58
C GLY A 184 6.86 26.88 4.19
N THR A 185 5.89 27.53 4.80
CA THR A 185 4.66 26.88 5.24
C THR A 185 3.93 26.31 4.03
N VAL A 186 3.39 25.10 4.16
CA VAL A 186 2.55 24.50 3.12
C VAL A 186 1.10 24.49 3.58
N GLU A 187 0.20 24.95 2.72
CA GLU A 187 -1.22 25.05 3.01
C GLU A 187 -2.06 24.41 1.89
N VAL A 188 -3.26 23.97 2.23
CA VAL A 188 -4.24 23.49 1.25
C VAL A 188 -4.94 24.68 0.60
N VAL A 189 -4.99 24.69 -0.73
CA VAL A 189 -5.69 25.72 -1.51
C VAL A 189 -7.19 25.46 -1.48
N ARG A 190 -7.96 26.43 -0.95
CA ARG A 190 -9.41 26.35 -0.81
C ARG A 190 -10.07 27.67 -1.26
N PRO A 191 -11.03 27.65 -2.20
CA PRO A 191 -11.41 26.50 -3.03
C PRO A 191 -10.31 26.16 -4.05
N SER A 192 -10.25 24.90 -4.48
CA SER A 192 -9.43 24.47 -5.61
C SER A 192 -10.31 23.86 -6.70
N ARG A 193 -9.98 24.12 -7.96
CA ARG A 193 -10.64 23.49 -9.11
C ARG A 193 -10.33 21.99 -9.21
N TYR A 194 -9.29 21.50 -8.53
CA TYR A 194 -8.87 20.10 -8.54
C TYR A 194 -9.43 19.31 -7.35
N ALA A 195 -9.98 20.00 -6.35
CA ALA A 195 -10.44 19.38 -5.12
C ALA A 195 -11.50 18.31 -5.39
N ARG A 196 -11.25 17.09 -4.90
CA ARG A 196 -12.13 15.94 -5.15
C ARG A 196 -12.12 14.95 -4.00
N ARG A 197 -13.28 14.34 -3.75
CA ARG A 197 -13.41 13.09 -3.00
C ARG A 197 -13.94 11.98 -3.90
N ILE A 198 -13.34 10.81 -3.77
CA ILE A 198 -13.80 9.55 -4.35
C ILE A 198 -14.07 8.62 -3.16
N THR A 199 -15.26 8.03 -3.08
CA THR A 199 -15.74 7.30 -1.89
C THR A 199 -16.33 5.94 -2.29
N ALA A 200 -16.84 5.19 -1.31
CA ALA A 200 -17.53 3.92 -1.54
C ALA A 200 -18.86 4.03 -2.33
N TYR A 201 -19.21 5.21 -2.85
CA TYR A 201 -20.36 5.42 -3.73
C TYR A 201 -20.06 6.22 -5.00
N THR A 202 -18.82 6.66 -5.22
CA THR A 202 -18.47 7.30 -6.48
C THR A 202 -18.63 6.30 -7.62
N PRO A 203 -19.38 6.61 -8.71
CA PRO A 203 -19.46 5.72 -9.85
C PRO A 203 -18.06 5.44 -10.42
N VAL A 204 -17.76 4.16 -10.65
CA VAL A 204 -16.46 3.68 -11.15
C VAL A 204 -16.71 2.72 -12.30
N GLU A 205 -15.90 2.82 -13.35
CA GLU A 205 -15.95 1.92 -14.51
C GLU A 205 -15.07 0.68 -14.27
N LEU A 206 -15.46 -0.48 -14.80
CA LEU A 206 -14.56 -1.63 -14.92
C LEU A 206 -14.09 -1.77 -16.37
N ARG A 207 -12.77 -1.84 -16.56
CA ARG A 207 -12.15 -2.11 -17.87
C ARG A 207 -11.12 -3.24 -17.79
N GLY A 208 -10.71 -3.76 -18.95
CA GLY A 208 -9.88 -4.95 -19.08
C GLY A 208 -10.67 -6.25 -19.22
N PRO A 209 -9.99 -7.42 -19.21
CA PRO A 209 -10.58 -8.68 -19.66
C PRO A 209 -11.74 -9.22 -18.80
N ALA A 210 -11.84 -8.82 -17.53
CA ALA A 210 -12.95 -9.26 -16.68
C ALA A 210 -14.19 -8.36 -16.79
N ALA A 211 -14.08 -7.17 -17.39
CA ALA A 211 -15.20 -6.23 -17.51
C ALA A 211 -16.39 -6.84 -18.28
N GLY A 212 -17.54 -6.91 -17.62
CA GLY A 212 -18.77 -7.51 -18.14
C GLY A 212 -18.87 -9.04 -18.02
N HIS A 213 -17.89 -9.70 -17.39
CA HIS A 213 -17.94 -11.12 -17.06
C HIS A 213 -19.15 -11.42 -16.15
N PRO A 214 -19.84 -12.57 -16.29
CA PRO A 214 -21.01 -12.91 -15.47
C PRO A 214 -20.79 -12.81 -13.96
N MET A 215 -19.59 -13.13 -13.46
CA MET A 215 -19.23 -13.01 -12.04
C MET A 215 -19.12 -11.57 -11.52
N LEU A 216 -19.18 -10.56 -12.40
CA LEU A 216 -19.18 -9.13 -12.02
C LEU A 216 -20.55 -8.46 -12.20
N ARG A 217 -21.56 -9.20 -12.69
CA ARG A 217 -22.91 -8.68 -12.92
C ARG A 217 -23.73 -8.78 -11.64
N THR A 218 -24.47 -7.72 -11.32
CA THR A 218 -25.44 -7.70 -10.22
C THR A 218 -26.79 -7.24 -10.75
N ALA A 219 -27.84 -7.31 -9.93
CA ALA A 219 -29.15 -6.80 -10.32
C ALA A 219 -29.11 -5.28 -10.64
N ALA A 220 -28.29 -4.52 -9.90
CA ALA A 220 -28.11 -3.08 -10.09
C ALA A 220 -27.20 -2.73 -11.29
N ASP A 221 -26.33 -3.65 -11.72
CA ASP A 221 -25.53 -3.52 -12.93
C ASP A 221 -25.51 -4.85 -13.72
N PRO A 222 -26.55 -5.09 -14.54
CA PRO A 222 -26.62 -6.29 -15.37
C PRO A 222 -25.52 -6.36 -16.43
N THR A 223 -24.83 -5.25 -16.71
CA THR A 223 -23.74 -5.21 -17.69
C THR A 223 -22.40 -5.66 -17.11
N GLY A 224 -22.21 -5.56 -15.79
CA GLY A 224 -20.96 -5.89 -15.09
C GLY A 224 -19.80 -4.95 -15.41
N ARG A 225 -20.09 -3.67 -15.69
CA ARG A 225 -19.13 -2.65 -16.15
C ARG A 225 -19.11 -1.38 -15.31
N ARG A 226 -20.04 -1.20 -14.37
CA ARG A 226 -20.17 0.02 -13.55
C ARG A 226 -20.45 -0.30 -12.09
N VAL A 227 -19.45 -0.12 -11.23
CA VAL A 227 -19.57 -0.35 -9.78
C VAL A 227 -19.73 0.97 -9.04
N LEU A 228 -20.41 0.92 -7.89
CA LEU A 228 -20.44 2.05 -6.97
C LEU A 228 -19.26 1.94 -6.01
N GLY A 229 -18.31 2.83 -6.20
CA GLY A 229 -17.28 3.13 -5.25
C GLY A 229 -16.02 2.30 -5.31
N ILE A 230 -15.11 2.76 -4.45
CA ILE A 230 -13.87 2.11 -4.05
C ILE A 230 -13.89 2.04 -2.52
N LEU A 231 -13.24 1.04 -1.94
CA LEU A 231 -13.11 0.92 -0.49
C LEU A 231 -11.80 0.24 -0.13
N ASN A 232 -11.29 0.59 1.05
CA ASN A 232 -10.06 0.05 1.58
C ASN A 232 -8.85 0.32 0.68
N GLN A 233 -8.64 1.62 0.40
CA GLN A 233 -7.51 2.09 -0.40
C GLN A 233 -6.26 2.09 0.48
N CYS A 234 -5.40 1.10 0.29
CA CYS A 234 -4.15 0.95 1.04
C CYS A 234 -3.03 1.82 0.43
N ALA A 235 -2.04 1.23 -0.22
CA ALA A 235 -0.95 1.92 -0.89
C ALA A 235 -1.31 2.43 -2.30
N SER A 236 -0.30 2.91 -3.03
CA SER A 236 -0.51 3.60 -4.29
C SER A 236 0.59 3.37 -5.33
N GLY A 237 0.38 3.96 -6.51
CA GLY A 237 1.33 4.05 -7.59
C GLY A 237 1.14 5.33 -8.40
N ILE A 238 2.21 5.77 -9.06
CA ILE A 238 2.19 6.90 -9.98
C ILE A 238 2.61 6.43 -11.37
N THR A 239 1.82 6.77 -12.37
CA THR A 239 2.13 6.38 -13.75
C THR A 239 2.97 7.45 -14.45
N PRO A 240 3.85 7.05 -15.39
CA PRO A 240 4.57 8.01 -16.24
C PRO A 240 3.67 8.87 -17.13
N TRP A 241 2.40 8.49 -17.32
CA TRP A 241 1.40 9.25 -18.06
C TRP A 241 0.53 10.16 -17.17
N GLY A 242 0.87 10.30 -15.88
CA GLY A 242 0.34 11.32 -14.99
C GLY A 242 -0.92 10.93 -14.21
N SER A 243 -1.32 9.65 -14.24
CA SER A 243 -2.42 9.14 -13.42
C SER A 243 -1.92 8.54 -12.10
N TYR A 244 -2.86 8.46 -11.16
CA TYR A 244 -2.71 7.86 -9.84
C TYR A 244 -3.31 6.46 -9.85
N LEU A 245 -2.59 5.49 -9.30
CA LEU A 245 -3.08 4.15 -9.03
C LEU A 245 -3.32 4.02 -7.52
N THR A 246 -4.51 3.54 -7.14
CA THR A 246 -4.85 3.17 -5.77
C THR A 246 -5.31 1.73 -5.74
N SER A 247 -5.07 1.00 -4.65
CA SER A 247 -5.35 -0.44 -4.58
C SER A 247 -6.38 -0.75 -3.50
N GLU A 248 -7.35 -1.61 -3.82
CA GLU A 248 -8.29 -2.16 -2.84
C GLU A 248 -7.67 -3.41 -2.19
N GLU A 249 -7.51 -3.38 -0.88
CA GLU A 249 -6.68 -4.33 -0.15
C GLU A 249 -7.54 -5.28 0.71
N ASN A 250 -7.82 -4.93 1.96
CA ASN A 250 -8.67 -5.67 2.89
C ASN A 250 -10.21 -5.54 2.62
N PHE A 251 -10.60 -5.46 1.35
CA PHE A 251 -12.00 -5.24 0.93
C PHE A 251 -12.98 -6.32 1.40
N ALA A 252 -12.50 -7.53 1.70
CA ALA A 252 -13.37 -8.65 2.08
C ALA A 252 -14.08 -8.42 3.43
N PHE A 253 -13.46 -7.66 4.37
CA PHE A 253 -14.02 -7.42 5.71
C PHE A 253 -15.27 -6.54 5.73
N TYR A 254 -15.60 -5.91 4.61
CA TYR A 254 -16.78 -5.05 4.47
C TYR A 254 -18.02 -5.84 4.09
N PHE A 255 -17.85 -7.09 3.67
CA PHE A 255 -18.93 -7.94 3.19
C PHE A 255 -19.36 -8.95 4.24
N GLN A 256 -20.68 -9.09 4.42
CA GLN A 256 -21.25 -10.21 5.13
C GLN A 256 -21.26 -11.44 4.20
N GLY A 257 -20.61 -12.51 4.65
CA GLY A 257 -20.59 -13.80 3.98
C GLY A 257 -21.80 -14.68 4.30
N PRO A 258 -22.09 -15.70 3.47
CA PRO A 258 -23.09 -16.71 3.77
C PRO A 258 -22.66 -17.65 4.90
N ASP A 259 -23.62 -18.40 5.46
CA ASP A 259 -23.36 -19.47 6.44
C ASP A 259 -22.49 -20.59 5.84
N GLN A 260 -22.68 -20.90 4.57
CA GLN A 260 -21.92 -21.91 3.83
C GLN A 260 -21.34 -21.29 2.55
N PRO A 261 -20.17 -20.64 2.64
CA PRO A 261 -19.50 -20.06 1.47
C PRO A 261 -19.09 -21.16 0.51
N ASP A 262 -19.21 -20.92 -0.80
CA ASP A 262 -18.72 -21.84 -1.84
C ASP A 262 -17.18 -21.88 -1.91
N ALA A 263 -16.61 -22.67 -2.82
CA ALA A 263 -15.15 -22.80 -2.93
C ALA A 263 -14.45 -21.49 -3.32
N HIS A 264 -15.08 -20.67 -4.17
CA HIS A 264 -14.54 -19.37 -4.58
C HIS A 264 -14.59 -18.38 -3.42
N GLN A 265 -15.75 -18.25 -2.78
CA GLN A 265 -15.97 -17.40 -1.61
C GLN A 265 -15.01 -17.75 -0.48
N ARG A 266 -14.84 -19.04 -0.14
CA ARG A 266 -13.89 -19.50 0.90
C ARG A 266 -12.45 -19.09 0.62
N ARG A 267 -12.01 -19.16 -0.65
CA ARG A 267 -10.64 -18.78 -1.04
C ARG A 267 -10.38 -17.28 -0.94
N TRP A 268 -11.45 -16.49 -0.86
CA TRP A 268 -11.42 -15.05 -0.60
C TRP A 268 -11.82 -14.71 0.83
N GLY A 269 -11.77 -15.68 1.75
CA GLY A 269 -11.98 -15.47 3.18
C GLY A 269 -13.43 -15.21 3.60
N GLN A 270 -14.39 -15.23 2.68
CA GLN A 270 -15.81 -15.01 2.98
C GLN A 270 -16.34 -16.04 3.97
N ARG A 271 -17.02 -15.55 5.00
CA ARG A 271 -17.60 -16.35 6.08
C ARG A 271 -18.74 -15.60 6.75
N LYS A 272 -19.61 -16.35 7.44
CA LYS A 272 -20.61 -15.79 8.33
C LYS A 272 -19.97 -14.77 9.28
N GLU A 273 -20.66 -13.67 9.52
CA GLU A 273 -20.29 -12.60 10.45
C GLU A 273 -19.05 -11.79 10.05
N MET A 274 -18.47 -12.01 8.86
CA MET A 274 -17.32 -11.24 8.39
C MET A 274 -17.61 -9.73 8.35
N GLY A 275 -18.81 -9.34 7.91
CA GLY A 275 -19.23 -7.95 7.81
C GLY A 275 -19.67 -7.31 9.14
N GLN A 276 -19.56 -8.00 10.28
CA GLN A 276 -20.00 -7.47 11.59
C GLN A 276 -19.09 -6.37 12.13
N TYR A 277 -17.89 -6.22 11.59
CA TYR A 277 -16.98 -5.18 12.02
C TYR A 277 -17.40 -3.78 11.57
N TYR A 278 -17.92 -3.65 10.34
CA TYR A 278 -18.44 -2.39 9.77
C TYR A 278 -19.96 -2.33 9.73
N ARG A 279 -20.64 -3.48 9.75
CA ARG A 279 -22.12 -3.60 9.76
C ARG A 279 -22.82 -2.87 8.60
N TRP A 280 -22.10 -2.58 7.51
CA TRP A 280 -22.67 -1.89 6.35
C TRP A 280 -23.84 -2.67 5.74
N HIS A 281 -23.74 -3.99 5.70
CA HIS A 281 -24.78 -4.89 5.19
C HIS A 281 -26.16 -4.74 5.88
N GLU A 282 -26.21 -4.20 7.11
CA GLU A 282 -27.46 -3.96 7.84
C GLU A 282 -28.27 -2.77 7.27
N HIS A 283 -27.61 -1.85 6.54
CA HIS A 283 -28.22 -0.64 6.00
C HIS A 283 -27.92 -0.36 4.52
N ASP A 284 -26.97 -1.08 3.92
CA ASP A 284 -26.68 -1.13 2.50
C ASP A 284 -26.50 -2.59 2.10
N GLU A 285 -27.57 -3.19 1.57
CA GLU A 285 -27.61 -4.61 1.24
C GLU A 285 -26.58 -5.02 0.18
N ARG A 286 -26.00 -4.08 -0.56
CA ARG A 286 -24.91 -4.33 -1.51
C ARG A 286 -23.74 -5.08 -0.87
N PHE A 287 -23.52 -4.86 0.43
CA PHE A 287 -22.48 -5.52 1.22
C PHE A 287 -22.92 -6.86 1.85
N ASP A 288 -24.11 -7.35 1.53
CA ASP A 288 -24.60 -8.69 1.89
C ASP A 288 -24.46 -9.64 0.71
N THR A 289 -23.44 -10.52 0.75
CA THR A 289 -23.18 -11.47 -0.34
C THR A 289 -24.23 -12.59 -0.43
N THR A 290 -25.10 -12.74 0.57
CA THR A 290 -26.23 -13.68 0.49
C THR A 290 -27.35 -13.15 -0.43
N LYS A 291 -27.38 -11.82 -0.63
CA LYS A 291 -28.32 -11.14 -1.54
C LYS A 291 -27.65 -10.74 -2.85
N HIS A 292 -26.43 -10.20 -2.77
CA HIS A 292 -25.66 -9.68 -3.90
C HIS A 292 -24.31 -10.41 -4.00
N PRO A 293 -24.29 -11.72 -4.32
CA PRO A 293 -23.08 -12.57 -4.24
C PRO A 293 -21.93 -12.10 -5.13
N ASN A 294 -22.25 -11.46 -6.25
CA ASN A 294 -21.25 -10.96 -7.19
C ASN A 294 -20.69 -9.58 -6.83
N GLU A 295 -21.29 -8.83 -5.88
CA GLU A 295 -20.79 -7.50 -5.55
C GLU A 295 -19.37 -7.57 -4.99
N HIS A 296 -19.09 -8.55 -4.14
CA HIS A 296 -17.77 -8.81 -3.60
C HIS A 296 -16.68 -8.96 -4.69
N ASN A 297 -17.02 -9.56 -5.84
CA ASN A 297 -16.07 -9.76 -6.95
C ASN A 297 -15.70 -8.44 -7.66
N ARG A 298 -16.48 -7.38 -7.43
CA ARG A 298 -16.30 -6.05 -8.05
C ARG A 298 -15.35 -5.16 -7.25
N PHE A 299 -14.76 -5.69 -6.18
CA PHE A 299 -13.72 -5.08 -5.35
C PHE A 299 -12.46 -5.95 -5.32
N GLY A 300 -11.34 -5.39 -4.86
CA GLY A 300 -10.01 -6.03 -4.88
C GLY A 300 -9.22 -5.72 -6.15
N TRP A 301 -9.43 -4.55 -6.73
CA TRP A 301 -8.79 -4.14 -7.98
C TRP A 301 -7.92 -2.91 -7.78
N VAL A 302 -6.91 -2.76 -8.65
CA VAL A 302 -6.23 -1.47 -8.83
C VAL A 302 -7.18 -0.51 -9.55
N VAL A 303 -7.32 0.70 -9.03
CA VAL A 303 -8.16 1.77 -9.59
C VAL A 303 -7.27 2.91 -10.07
N GLU A 304 -7.48 3.33 -11.31
CA GLU A 304 -6.78 4.45 -11.92
C GLU A 304 -7.62 5.73 -11.88
N ILE A 305 -6.99 6.82 -11.45
CA ILE A 305 -7.57 8.14 -11.26
C ILE A 305 -6.70 9.18 -11.97
N ASP A 306 -7.30 10.13 -12.67
CA ASP A 306 -6.62 11.32 -13.18
C ASP A 306 -6.73 12.41 -12.10
N PRO A 307 -5.63 12.78 -11.41
CA PRO A 307 -5.67 13.81 -10.38
C PRO A 307 -5.90 15.22 -10.96
N PHE A 308 -5.68 15.43 -12.26
CA PHE A 308 -5.82 16.74 -12.90
C PHE A 308 -7.24 17.01 -13.42
N ASP A 309 -8.07 15.98 -13.57
CA ASP A 309 -9.46 16.10 -13.99
C ASP A 309 -10.42 15.58 -12.90
N PRO A 310 -11.02 16.47 -12.10
CA PRO A 310 -11.91 16.07 -11.03
C PRO A 310 -13.24 15.47 -11.53
N THR A 311 -13.54 15.57 -12.84
CA THR A 311 -14.78 15.05 -13.45
C THR A 311 -14.62 13.64 -14.02
N MET A 312 -13.38 13.17 -14.19
CA MET A 312 -13.07 11.88 -14.80
C MET A 312 -13.57 10.71 -13.94
N THR A 313 -14.36 9.80 -14.49
CA THR A 313 -14.84 8.59 -13.78
C THR A 313 -13.67 7.62 -13.52
N PRO A 314 -13.32 7.30 -12.25
CA PRO A 314 -12.25 6.35 -11.96
C PRO A 314 -12.46 4.99 -12.62
N VAL A 315 -11.38 4.24 -12.87
CA VAL A 315 -11.43 2.97 -13.61
C VAL A 315 -10.75 1.85 -12.84
N LYS A 316 -11.47 0.77 -12.53
CA LYS A 316 -10.89 -0.49 -12.03
C LYS A 316 -10.22 -1.24 -13.19
N ARG A 317 -8.91 -1.49 -13.09
CA ARG A 317 -8.08 -2.11 -14.14
C ARG A 317 -7.98 -3.62 -13.94
N THR A 318 -8.93 -4.35 -14.52
CA THR A 318 -9.06 -5.79 -14.27
C THR A 318 -7.91 -6.63 -14.81
N ALA A 319 -7.16 -6.15 -15.82
CA ALA A 319 -6.00 -6.86 -16.36
C ALA A 319 -4.85 -7.04 -15.36
N LEU A 320 -4.81 -6.20 -14.31
CA LEU A 320 -3.85 -6.35 -13.22
C LEU A 320 -4.26 -7.48 -12.25
N GLY A 321 -5.45 -8.09 -12.41
CA GLY A 321 -5.94 -9.18 -11.58
C GLY A 321 -6.49 -8.71 -10.23
N ARG A 322 -7.42 -9.49 -9.69
CA ARG A 322 -8.03 -9.26 -8.38
C ARG A 322 -7.12 -9.76 -7.27
N ALA A 323 -6.93 -9.01 -6.21
CA ALA A 323 -6.12 -9.37 -5.03
C ALA A 323 -6.50 -8.51 -3.82
N ALA A 324 -6.13 -8.93 -2.61
CA ALA A 324 -5.99 -7.99 -1.49
C ALA A 324 -4.72 -7.15 -1.69
N ARG A 325 -4.81 -6.17 -2.58
CA ARG A 325 -3.62 -5.56 -3.16
C ARG A 325 -3.15 -4.37 -2.36
N GLU A 326 -1.88 -4.42 -1.96
CA GLU A 326 -1.24 -3.31 -1.27
C GLU A 326 -1.13 -2.08 -2.18
N GLY A 327 -0.30 -2.18 -3.23
CA GLY A 327 0.13 -1.05 -4.06
C GLY A 327 0.28 -1.44 -5.53
N ALA A 328 0.71 -0.49 -6.36
CA ALA A 328 0.85 -0.70 -7.80
C ALA A 328 2.06 0.07 -8.35
N THR A 329 3.26 -0.44 -8.09
CA THR A 329 4.51 0.26 -8.41
C THR A 329 4.85 0.11 -9.89
N VAL A 330 4.96 1.23 -10.60
CA VAL A 330 5.15 1.26 -12.05
C VAL A 330 6.63 1.38 -12.42
N ALA A 331 7.08 0.49 -13.32
CA ALA A 331 8.32 0.58 -14.07
C ALA A 331 8.05 0.71 -15.57
N VAL A 332 9.09 1.04 -16.32
CA VAL A 332 9.05 1.12 -17.79
C VAL A 332 10.18 0.28 -18.35
N THR A 333 9.86 -0.59 -19.31
CA THR A 333 10.86 -1.35 -20.05
C THR A 333 11.62 -0.45 -21.04
N LYS A 334 12.75 -0.91 -21.53
CA LYS A 334 13.56 -0.25 -22.57
C LYS A 334 12.80 -0.04 -23.87
N ASP A 335 11.86 -0.93 -24.19
CA ASP A 335 10.97 -0.80 -25.36
C ASP A 335 9.71 0.03 -25.08
N GLY A 336 9.60 0.62 -23.88
CA GLY A 336 8.58 1.61 -23.53
C GLY A 336 7.26 1.05 -23.00
N ARG A 337 7.16 -0.26 -22.73
CA ARG A 337 5.98 -0.88 -22.11
C ARG A 337 5.95 -0.59 -20.61
N ALA A 338 4.74 -0.51 -20.06
CA ALA A 338 4.53 -0.36 -18.63
C ALA A 338 4.63 -1.72 -17.94
N VAL A 339 5.30 -1.75 -16.79
CA VAL A 339 5.32 -2.89 -15.87
C VAL A 339 4.74 -2.42 -14.54
N VAL A 340 3.83 -3.20 -13.94
CA VAL A 340 3.24 -2.90 -12.63
C VAL A 340 3.53 -4.05 -11.68
N TYR A 341 4.29 -3.80 -10.63
CA TYR A 341 4.55 -4.75 -9.56
C TYR A 341 3.57 -4.51 -8.40
N SER A 342 3.08 -5.58 -7.78
CA SER A 342 2.23 -5.46 -6.61
C SER A 342 2.37 -6.65 -5.65
N GLY A 343 2.38 -6.37 -4.35
CA GLY A 343 2.14 -7.36 -3.31
C GLY A 343 0.65 -7.66 -3.14
N GLU A 344 0.34 -8.81 -2.57
CA GLU A 344 -0.98 -9.11 -2.02
C GLU A 344 -0.82 -9.34 -0.51
N ASP A 345 -1.30 -8.39 0.29
CA ASP A 345 -1.11 -8.40 1.73
C ASP A 345 -2.10 -9.34 2.42
N ALA A 346 -1.77 -10.62 2.33
CA ALA A 346 -2.37 -11.64 3.16
C ALA A 346 -1.34 -12.75 3.38
N ARG A 347 -1.53 -13.52 4.45
CA ARG A 347 -0.58 -14.57 4.77
C ARG A 347 -0.58 -15.62 3.69
N PHE A 348 0.62 -16.01 3.29
CA PHE A 348 0.84 -17.04 2.29
C PHE A 348 0.33 -16.68 0.90
N GLU A 349 -0.08 -15.43 0.65
CA GLU A 349 -0.38 -14.95 -0.70
C GLU A 349 0.91 -14.51 -1.41
N TYR A 350 0.75 -13.77 -2.51
CA TYR A 350 1.71 -13.78 -3.61
C TYR A 350 2.20 -12.38 -4.00
N ILE A 351 3.30 -12.36 -4.75
CA ILE A 351 3.81 -11.16 -5.44
C ILE A 351 3.46 -11.28 -6.92
N TYR A 352 2.95 -10.21 -7.51
CA TYR A 352 2.50 -10.15 -8.91
C TYR A 352 3.31 -9.14 -9.73
N LYS A 353 3.33 -9.38 -11.04
CA LYS A 353 3.85 -8.46 -12.06
C LYS A 353 2.89 -8.42 -13.24
N PHE A 354 2.45 -7.25 -13.66
CA PHE A 354 1.77 -7.03 -14.94
C PHE A 354 2.71 -6.39 -15.94
N VAL A 355 2.66 -6.81 -17.20
CA VAL A 355 3.39 -6.16 -18.31
C VAL A 355 2.39 -5.79 -19.39
N SER A 356 2.33 -4.50 -19.77
CA SER A 356 1.42 -4.03 -20.82
C SER A 356 1.78 -4.64 -22.17
N ARG A 357 0.79 -4.83 -23.04
CA ARG A 357 0.99 -5.26 -24.42
C ARG A 357 1.67 -4.16 -25.23
N ASP A 358 1.15 -2.95 -25.10
CA ASP A 358 1.55 -1.80 -25.88
C ASP A 358 2.56 -0.93 -25.12
N ALA A 359 3.37 -0.17 -25.86
CA ALA A 359 4.23 0.85 -25.29
C ALA A 359 3.41 2.09 -24.86
N ILE A 360 3.92 2.78 -23.85
CA ILE A 360 3.41 4.07 -23.38
C ILE A 360 3.49 5.06 -24.54
N ARG A 361 2.37 5.74 -24.81
CA ARG A 361 2.28 6.78 -25.83
C ARG A 361 2.52 8.16 -25.23
N PRO A 362 3.12 9.09 -26.01
CA PRO A 362 3.12 10.50 -25.61
C PRO A 362 1.68 11.04 -25.56
N GLY A 363 1.41 11.98 -24.67
CA GLY A 363 0.08 12.62 -24.53
C GLY A 363 -0.65 12.36 -23.21
N GLY A 364 0.04 11.89 -22.18
CA GLY A 364 -0.51 11.75 -20.82
C GLY A 364 -1.63 10.71 -20.72
N TYR A 365 -2.51 10.88 -19.73
CA TYR A 365 -3.57 9.92 -19.41
C TYR A 365 -4.49 9.62 -20.60
N ALA A 366 -4.96 10.64 -21.32
CA ALA A 366 -5.86 10.46 -22.46
C ALA A 366 -5.27 9.55 -23.54
N ALA A 367 -3.97 9.70 -23.85
CA ALA A 367 -3.28 8.86 -24.81
C ALA A 367 -3.08 7.42 -24.31
N ASN A 368 -3.14 7.15 -23.00
CA ASN A 368 -2.84 5.86 -22.38
C ASN A 368 -4.02 5.26 -21.62
N ALA A 369 -5.24 5.76 -21.83
CA ALA A 369 -6.43 5.41 -21.05
C ALA A 369 -6.86 3.94 -21.10
N GLU A 370 -6.31 3.14 -22.02
CA GLU A 370 -6.57 1.69 -22.15
C GLU A 370 -5.28 0.85 -21.99
N LEU A 371 -4.14 1.50 -21.69
CA LEU A 371 -2.84 0.82 -21.64
C LEU A 371 -2.81 -0.31 -20.62
N LEU A 372 -3.43 -0.08 -19.45
CA LEU A 372 -3.54 -1.06 -18.36
C LEU A 372 -4.68 -2.06 -18.56
N ASP A 373 -5.42 -2.01 -19.67
CA ASP A 373 -6.47 -2.99 -19.99
C ASP A 373 -5.92 -4.17 -20.82
N HIS A 374 -4.69 -4.05 -21.33
CA HIS A 374 -4.08 -5.02 -22.24
C HIS A 374 -2.66 -5.36 -21.82
N GLY A 375 -2.42 -6.64 -21.51
CA GLY A 375 -1.11 -7.13 -21.12
C GLY A 375 -1.15 -8.55 -20.59
N THR A 376 -0.13 -8.92 -19.84
CA THR A 376 -0.03 -10.23 -19.18
C THR A 376 0.26 -10.04 -17.70
N LEU A 377 -0.57 -10.66 -16.86
CA LEU A 377 -0.32 -10.77 -15.43
C LEU A 377 0.52 -12.01 -15.15
N TYR A 378 1.45 -11.89 -14.23
CA TYR A 378 2.34 -12.94 -13.75
C TYR A 378 2.30 -13.00 -12.23
N VAL A 379 2.59 -14.18 -11.68
CA VAL A 379 2.82 -14.41 -10.26
C VAL A 379 4.23 -14.94 -10.04
N ALA A 380 4.87 -14.55 -8.93
CA ALA A 380 6.24 -14.93 -8.63
C ALA A 380 6.36 -16.36 -8.06
N ARG A 381 7.42 -17.05 -8.48
CA ARG A 381 7.99 -18.19 -7.77
C ARG A 381 9.46 -17.90 -7.46
N PHE A 382 9.83 -18.05 -6.19
CA PHE A 382 11.20 -17.93 -5.71
C PHE A 382 11.79 -19.33 -5.55
N ASP A 383 12.93 -19.60 -6.18
CA ASP A 383 13.68 -20.86 -6.14
C ASP A 383 14.88 -20.72 -5.16
N ALA A 384 15.27 -21.82 -4.48
CA ALA A 384 16.17 -21.79 -3.30
C ALA A 384 17.62 -21.38 -3.59
N ASP A 385 18.00 -21.38 -4.86
CA ASP A 385 19.32 -21.01 -5.35
C ASP A 385 19.50 -19.49 -5.56
N GLY A 386 18.54 -18.68 -5.09
CA GLY A 386 18.54 -17.23 -5.29
C GLY A 386 18.05 -16.84 -6.69
N ARG A 387 17.42 -17.75 -7.43
CA ARG A 387 16.75 -17.48 -8.70
C ARG A 387 15.24 -17.51 -8.53
N GLY A 388 14.51 -16.92 -9.45
CA GLY A 388 13.06 -17.02 -9.48
C GLY A 388 12.49 -16.83 -10.87
N ARG A 389 11.18 -17.03 -10.97
CA ARG A 389 10.44 -17.02 -12.23
C ARG A 389 9.12 -16.29 -12.08
N TRP A 390 8.74 -15.60 -13.15
CA TRP A 390 7.40 -15.05 -13.33
C TRP A 390 6.55 -16.05 -14.10
N LEU A 391 5.48 -16.54 -13.46
CA LEU A 391 4.56 -17.53 -14.02
C LEU A 391 3.33 -16.81 -14.63
N PRO A 392 3.06 -16.93 -15.94
CA PRO A 392 2.00 -16.18 -16.59
C PRO A 392 0.60 -16.72 -16.22
N LEU A 393 -0.30 -15.82 -15.81
CA LEU A 393 -1.72 -16.10 -15.61
C LEU A 393 -2.47 -15.98 -16.94
N THR A 394 -2.22 -16.92 -17.85
CA THR A 394 -2.83 -16.93 -19.20
C THR A 394 -3.80 -18.10 -19.35
N HIS A 395 -5.06 -17.78 -19.62
CA HIS A 395 -6.09 -18.79 -19.91
C HIS A 395 -5.70 -19.66 -21.13
N GLY A 396 -5.99 -20.96 -21.05
CA GLY A 396 -5.62 -21.97 -22.04
C GLY A 396 -4.19 -22.51 -21.88
N GLN A 397 -3.39 -21.99 -20.93
CA GLN A 397 -2.02 -22.45 -20.70
C GLN A 397 -1.89 -23.17 -19.35
N GLY A 398 -1.11 -24.26 -19.35
CA GLY A 398 -0.85 -25.06 -18.16
C GLY A 398 -2.16 -25.47 -17.45
N PRO A 399 -2.31 -25.20 -16.15
CA PRO A 399 -3.52 -25.57 -15.41
C PRO A 399 -4.69 -24.60 -15.62
N LEU A 400 -4.51 -23.46 -16.31
CA LEU A 400 -5.52 -22.41 -16.39
C LEU A 400 -6.51 -22.64 -17.54
N THR A 401 -7.30 -23.70 -17.45
CA THR A 401 -8.22 -24.14 -18.51
C THR A 401 -9.65 -24.31 -17.99
N PRO A 402 -10.66 -24.41 -18.88
CA PRO A 402 -12.05 -24.66 -18.46
C PRO A 402 -12.20 -25.94 -17.65
N ALA A 403 -11.41 -26.98 -17.96
CA ALA A 403 -11.40 -28.25 -17.23
C ALA A 403 -10.99 -28.10 -15.75
N ASN A 404 -10.26 -27.04 -15.44
CA ASN A 404 -9.77 -26.73 -14.08
C ASN A 404 -10.50 -25.53 -13.46
N GLY A 405 -11.68 -25.15 -13.97
CA GLY A 405 -12.53 -24.12 -13.37
C GLY A 405 -12.19 -22.68 -13.75
N PHE A 406 -11.51 -22.49 -14.90
CA PHE A 406 -11.26 -21.19 -15.53
C PHE A 406 -11.88 -21.16 -16.93
N ALA A 407 -13.09 -20.64 -17.08
CA ALA A 407 -13.84 -20.67 -18.33
C ALA A 407 -13.26 -19.73 -19.40
N ASP A 408 -12.68 -18.61 -18.99
CA ASP A 408 -12.14 -17.57 -19.87
C ASP A 408 -11.06 -16.71 -19.18
N PRO A 409 -10.39 -15.77 -19.89
CA PRO A 409 -9.38 -14.89 -19.30
C PRO A 409 -9.91 -13.98 -18.18
N GLY A 410 -11.18 -13.60 -18.22
CA GLY A 410 -11.80 -12.78 -17.18
C GLY A 410 -11.92 -13.55 -15.87
N GLU A 411 -12.35 -14.81 -15.93
CA GLU A 411 -12.43 -15.67 -14.75
C GLU A 411 -11.05 -15.97 -14.15
N VAL A 412 -9.99 -16.10 -14.96
CA VAL A 412 -8.60 -16.20 -14.44
C VAL A 412 -8.23 -15.00 -13.57
N LEU A 413 -8.60 -13.79 -13.98
CA LEU A 413 -8.27 -12.55 -13.26
C LEU A 413 -9.15 -12.33 -12.03
N ILE A 414 -10.43 -12.73 -12.07
CA ILE A 414 -11.32 -12.72 -10.89
C ILE A 414 -10.87 -13.77 -9.86
N LYS A 415 -10.39 -14.92 -10.34
CA LYS A 415 -9.86 -16.03 -9.54
C LYS A 415 -8.33 -16.04 -9.49
N ALA A 416 -7.68 -14.86 -9.47
CA ALA A 416 -6.22 -14.78 -9.56
C ALA A 416 -5.52 -15.57 -8.45
N ARG A 417 -6.05 -15.58 -7.22
CA ARG A 417 -5.61 -16.46 -6.12
C ARG A 417 -5.61 -17.94 -6.51
N GLN A 418 -6.74 -18.45 -7.01
CA GLN A 418 -6.85 -19.85 -7.45
C GLN A 418 -5.91 -20.15 -8.64
N ALA A 419 -5.74 -19.20 -9.56
CA ALA A 419 -4.83 -19.33 -10.68
C ALA A 419 -3.36 -19.41 -10.21
N SER A 420 -2.97 -18.55 -9.27
CA SER A 420 -1.65 -18.54 -8.63
C SER A 420 -1.39 -19.82 -7.84
N ASP A 421 -2.40 -20.32 -7.11
CA ASP A 421 -2.36 -21.62 -6.45
C ASP A 421 -2.03 -22.70 -7.50
N ALA A 422 -2.84 -22.80 -8.56
CA ALA A 422 -2.68 -23.83 -9.60
C ALA A 422 -1.32 -23.77 -10.32
N LEU A 423 -0.74 -22.58 -10.48
CA LEU A 423 0.57 -22.37 -11.10
C LEU A 423 1.75 -22.75 -10.20
N GLY A 424 1.54 -22.93 -8.89
CA GLY A 424 2.61 -23.24 -7.94
C GLY A 424 3.43 -22.00 -7.54
N ALA A 425 2.78 -20.84 -7.39
CA ALA A 425 3.40 -19.64 -6.86
C ALA A 425 3.90 -19.83 -5.42
N THR A 426 4.95 -19.09 -5.04
CA THR A 426 5.55 -19.18 -3.70
C THR A 426 4.70 -18.43 -2.68
N LYS A 427 4.29 -19.12 -1.61
CA LYS A 427 3.56 -18.55 -0.47
C LYS A 427 4.44 -17.60 0.34
N MET A 428 4.12 -16.30 0.33
CA MET A 428 4.95 -15.26 0.95
C MET A 428 4.46 -14.84 2.34
N ASP A 429 5.35 -14.24 3.13
CA ASP A 429 5.02 -13.63 4.41
C ASP A 429 4.49 -12.19 4.22
N ARG A 430 3.20 -12.03 3.87
CA ARG A 430 2.50 -10.74 3.74
C ARG A 430 3.24 -9.69 2.89
N PRO A 431 3.24 -9.85 1.56
CA PRO A 431 3.76 -8.85 0.64
C PRO A 431 2.98 -7.53 0.69
N GLU A 432 3.63 -6.48 1.20
CA GLU A 432 3.09 -5.12 1.24
C GLU A 432 3.75 -4.28 0.11
N TRP A 433 4.37 -3.14 0.42
CA TRP A 433 4.81 -2.17 -0.57
C TRP A 433 5.96 -2.66 -1.43
N ILE A 434 6.04 -2.10 -2.64
CA ILE A 434 7.13 -2.33 -3.58
C ILE A 434 7.79 -1.02 -3.99
N ALA A 435 9.12 -0.97 -4.00
CA ALA A 435 9.88 0.15 -4.54
C ALA A 435 10.97 -0.31 -5.51
N ILE A 436 11.40 0.58 -6.41
CA ILE A 436 12.35 0.25 -7.49
C ILE A 436 13.50 1.26 -7.46
N ASP A 437 14.73 0.77 -7.44
CA ASP A 437 15.92 1.62 -7.52
C ASP A 437 16.42 1.83 -8.95
N ARG A 438 17.40 2.74 -9.08
CA ARG A 438 18.02 3.10 -10.36
C ARG A 438 18.84 1.98 -11.00
N GLU A 439 19.24 0.98 -10.22
CA GLU A 439 19.96 -0.19 -10.70
C GLU A 439 18.99 -1.31 -11.15
N ARG A 440 17.67 -1.04 -11.09
CA ARG A 440 16.55 -1.95 -11.36
C ARG A 440 16.38 -3.05 -10.31
N TRP A 441 16.91 -2.88 -9.10
CA TRP A 441 16.46 -3.72 -8.01
C TRP A 441 15.05 -3.32 -7.62
N VAL A 442 14.19 -4.32 -7.51
CA VAL A 442 12.83 -4.18 -6.99
C VAL A 442 12.84 -4.73 -5.57
N TYR A 443 12.34 -3.95 -4.61
CA TYR A 443 12.29 -4.24 -3.18
C TYR A 443 10.84 -4.45 -2.79
N CYS A 444 10.55 -5.45 -1.96
CA CYS A 444 9.22 -5.73 -1.43
C CYS A 444 9.31 -6.00 0.07
N THR A 445 8.46 -5.35 0.85
CA THR A 445 8.26 -5.65 2.26
C THR A 445 7.44 -6.93 2.42
N LEU A 446 7.91 -7.77 3.34
CA LEU A 446 7.24 -8.97 3.81
C LEU A 446 7.04 -8.78 5.32
N THR A 447 5.93 -8.17 5.70
CA THR A 447 5.84 -7.45 6.98
C THR A 447 5.86 -8.34 8.21
N ASN A 448 5.25 -9.53 8.13
CA ASN A 448 5.24 -10.56 9.16
C ASN A 448 4.38 -11.75 8.71
N ASN A 449 4.58 -12.89 9.36
CA ASN A 449 3.70 -14.05 9.31
C ASN A 449 3.93 -14.95 10.54
N SER A 450 3.15 -14.74 11.61
CA SER A 450 3.22 -15.59 12.81
C SER A 450 2.75 -17.03 12.56
N ASN A 451 2.04 -17.29 11.46
CA ASN A 451 1.57 -18.63 11.08
C ASN A 451 2.64 -19.45 10.36
N ARG A 452 3.73 -18.83 9.89
CA ARG A 452 4.84 -19.51 9.23
C ARG A 452 5.42 -20.61 10.14
N GLY A 453 5.42 -21.85 9.67
CA GLY A 453 5.92 -23.01 10.41
C GLY A 453 5.01 -23.55 11.51
N GLN A 454 3.80 -23.00 11.68
CA GLN A 454 2.79 -23.57 12.59
C GLN A 454 2.21 -24.88 12.02
N PRO A 455 1.65 -25.77 12.86
CA PRO A 455 1.02 -27.00 12.39
C PRO A 455 -0.06 -26.73 11.33
N GLY A 456 0.01 -27.45 10.20
CA GLY A 456 -0.92 -27.31 9.07
C GLY A 456 -0.67 -26.08 8.19
N GLN A 457 0.36 -25.28 8.48
CA GLN A 457 0.74 -24.10 7.71
C GLN A 457 2.02 -24.34 6.91
N ALA A 458 2.30 -23.46 5.94
CA ALA A 458 3.52 -23.57 5.17
C ALA A 458 4.75 -23.43 6.09
N GLY A 459 5.74 -24.31 5.90
CA GLY A 459 7.01 -24.29 6.63
C GLY A 459 7.89 -23.09 6.26
N VAL A 460 9.02 -22.96 6.95
CA VAL A 460 10.08 -22.02 6.53
C VAL A 460 10.65 -22.44 5.18
N ASP A 461 11.08 -21.46 4.41
CA ASP A 461 11.74 -21.66 3.13
C ASP A 461 12.83 -20.61 2.91
N ALA A 462 13.55 -20.66 1.78
CA ALA A 462 14.65 -19.73 1.55
C ALA A 462 14.18 -18.29 1.39
N ALA A 463 12.99 -18.03 0.86
CA ALA A 463 12.44 -16.68 0.72
C ALA A 463 11.78 -16.19 2.03
N ASN A 464 11.25 -17.11 2.83
CA ASN A 464 10.58 -16.87 4.12
C ASN A 464 11.27 -17.70 5.24
N PRO A 465 12.45 -17.26 5.72
CA PRO A 465 13.39 -18.14 6.43
C PRO A 465 13.12 -18.32 7.94
N ARG A 466 12.03 -17.74 8.48
CA ARG A 466 11.79 -17.69 9.93
C ARG A 466 10.43 -18.24 10.30
N ALA A 467 10.39 -19.19 11.22
CA ALA A 467 9.15 -19.65 11.82
C ALA A 467 8.63 -18.59 12.80
N ASN A 468 7.30 -18.48 12.95
CA ASN A 468 6.67 -17.45 13.76
C ASN A 468 7.29 -16.06 13.50
N ASN A 469 7.29 -15.66 12.23
CA ASN A 469 7.93 -14.44 11.80
C ASN A 469 7.10 -13.24 12.25
N VAL A 470 7.44 -12.62 13.37
CA VAL A 470 6.72 -11.42 13.85
C VAL A 470 7.43 -10.12 13.48
N MET A 471 8.63 -10.21 12.92
CA MET A 471 9.48 -9.03 12.69
C MET A 471 9.45 -8.53 11.25
N GLY A 472 9.31 -9.42 10.26
CA GLY A 472 9.28 -9.05 8.85
C GLY A 472 10.65 -8.86 8.20
N GLN A 473 10.67 -8.79 6.88
CA GLN A 473 11.89 -8.65 6.09
C GLN A 473 11.64 -7.87 4.80
N ILE A 474 12.70 -7.37 4.17
CA ILE A 474 12.65 -6.82 2.82
C ILE A 474 13.36 -7.78 1.89
N ILE A 475 12.62 -8.37 0.97
CA ILE A 475 13.16 -9.15 -0.14
C ILE A 475 13.42 -8.22 -1.33
N ARG A 476 14.43 -8.52 -2.15
CA ARG A 476 14.65 -7.81 -3.41
C ARG A 476 15.03 -8.73 -4.55
N TRP A 477 14.71 -8.33 -5.77
CA TRP A 477 15.09 -9.04 -6.98
C TRP A 477 15.48 -8.10 -8.10
N ARG A 478 16.12 -8.69 -9.12
CA ARG A 478 16.47 -8.02 -10.37
C ARG A 478 16.23 -9.00 -11.51
N GLU A 479 15.36 -8.63 -12.44
CA GLU A 479 15.10 -9.44 -13.63
C GLU A 479 16.32 -9.54 -14.55
N ASP A 480 16.42 -10.68 -15.24
CA ASP A 480 17.38 -10.81 -16.32
C ASP A 480 16.99 -9.90 -17.48
N GLY A 481 17.96 -9.15 -17.99
CA GLY A 481 17.73 -8.20 -19.08
C GLY A 481 17.06 -6.90 -18.60
N ASP A 482 15.73 -6.94 -18.43
CA ASP A 482 14.88 -5.79 -18.15
C ASP A 482 13.59 -6.17 -17.41
N HIS A 483 12.75 -5.20 -17.01
CA HIS A 483 11.57 -5.41 -16.16
C HIS A 483 10.53 -6.39 -16.71
N ASP A 484 10.50 -6.66 -18.02
CA ASP A 484 9.64 -7.68 -18.63
C ASP A 484 10.22 -9.10 -18.58
N GLY A 485 11.48 -9.27 -18.15
CA GLY A 485 12.14 -10.56 -18.02
C GLY A 485 11.33 -11.56 -17.17
N THR A 486 11.32 -12.83 -17.58
CA THR A 486 10.52 -13.89 -16.93
C THR A 486 11.30 -14.69 -15.89
N SER A 487 12.58 -14.37 -15.70
CA SER A 487 13.45 -14.90 -14.65
C SER A 487 14.19 -13.76 -13.95
N PHE A 488 14.57 -13.99 -12.70
CA PHE A 488 15.25 -13.00 -11.87
C PHE A 488 16.22 -13.62 -10.88
N ALA A 489 17.19 -12.83 -10.43
CA ALA A 489 18.00 -13.12 -9.24
C ALA A 489 17.40 -12.39 -8.03
N TRP A 490 17.41 -13.01 -6.86
CA TRP A 490 16.86 -12.41 -5.63
C TRP A 490 17.75 -12.67 -4.40
N ASN A 491 17.59 -11.83 -3.39
CA ASN A 491 18.14 -12.00 -2.04
C ASN A 491 17.30 -11.20 -1.02
N HIS A 492 17.51 -11.43 0.27
CA HIS A 492 17.02 -10.49 1.29
C HIS A 492 17.91 -9.26 1.35
N PHE A 493 17.29 -8.09 1.23
CA PHE A 493 17.96 -6.84 1.55
C PHE A 493 18.23 -6.75 3.05
N VAL A 494 17.22 -7.05 3.87
CA VAL A 494 17.32 -7.06 5.33
C VAL A 494 16.28 -7.99 5.95
N LEU A 495 16.65 -8.68 7.03
CA LEU A 495 15.73 -9.33 7.95
C LEU A 495 15.55 -8.39 9.15
N ALA A 496 14.35 -7.86 9.35
CA ALA A 496 14.08 -6.93 10.44
C ALA A 496 14.05 -7.67 11.79
N GLY A 497 14.17 -6.91 12.87
CA GLY A 497 14.25 -7.42 14.23
C GLY A 497 15.14 -6.58 15.13
N ASP A 498 15.12 -6.91 16.41
CA ASP A 498 15.97 -6.27 17.40
C ASP A 498 17.07 -7.26 17.84
N PRO A 499 18.36 -6.95 17.60
CA PRO A 499 19.47 -7.86 17.92
C PRO A 499 19.55 -8.22 19.42
N ALA A 500 18.90 -7.44 20.30
CA ALA A 500 18.81 -7.72 21.73
C ALA A 500 17.70 -8.71 22.12
N ASN A 501 16.88 -9.19 21.17
CA ASN A 501 15.88 -10.23 21.46
C ASN A 501 16.51 -11.58 21.80
N GLU A 502 15.83 -12.37 22.62
CA GLU A 502 16.31 -13.70 23.01
C GLU A 502 16.17 -14.71 21.87
N ARG A 503 14.99 -14.73 21.23
CA ARG A 503 14.68 -15.65 20.13
C ARG A 503 15.53 -15.31 18.90
N PRO A 504 16.31 -16.26 18.34
CA PRO A 504 17.18 -16.01 17.20
C PRO A 504 16.46 -15.41 15.98
N GLU A 505 15.25 -15.88 15.69
CA GLU A 505 14.44 -15.42 14.57
C GLU A 505 13.98 -13.97 14.73
N ALA A 506 13.86 -13.48 15.97
CA ALA A 506 13.44 -12.12 16.29
C ALA A 506 14.59 -11.10 16.31
N LYS A 507 15.84 -11.55 16.08
CA LYS A 507 17.03 -10.68 16.13
C LYS A 507 17.25 -9.84 14.87
N GLY A 508 16.93 -10.39 13.69
CA GLY A 508 17.20 -9.74 12.41
C GLY A 508 18.71 -9.61 12.10
N ASN A 509 19.04 -8.86 11.06
CA ASN A 509 20.42 -8.60 10.62
C ASN A 509 20.66 -7.14 10.20
N ILE A 510 19.85 -6.22 10.70
CA ILE A 510 19.91 -4.79 10.37
C ILE A 510 21.29 -4.22 10.70
N LYS A 511 21.85 -3.43 9.79
CA LYS A 511 23.04 -2.60 10.04
C LYS A 511 22.61 -1.19 10.40
N GLY A 512 22.39 -0.95 11.69
CA GLY A 512 21.94 0.34 12.20
C GLY A 512 20.74 0.18 13.11
N ASP A 513 19.73 1.02 12.92
CA ASP A 513 18.58 1.10 13.81
C ASP A 513 17.62 -0.09 13.66
N ALA A 514 17.30 -0.75 14.77
CA ALA A 514 16.30 -1.81 14.81
C ALA A 514 14.89 -1.28 14.49
N PHE A 515 14.12 -2.11 13.78
CA PHE A 515 12.70 -1.95 13.47
C PHE A 515 12.07 -3.33 13.24
N ALA A 516 10.73 -3.37 13.15
CA ALA A 516 9.93 -4.53 12.83
C ALA A 516 8.70 -4.10 12.02
N CYS A 517 8.02 -5.07 11.39
CA CYS A 517 6.83 -4.85 10.56
C CYS A 517 7.06 -3.74 9.54
N CYS A 518 8.13 -3.88 8.74
CA CYS A 518 8.35 -2.97 7.62
C CYS A 518 7.22 -3.15 6.61
N ASP A 519 6.68 -2.01 6.20
CA ASP A 519 5.50 -1.87 5.37
C ASP A 519 5.84 -0.90 4.22
N GLY A 520 5.54 0.39 4.37
CA GLY A 520 5.73 1.40 3.33
C GLY A 520 7.15 1.46 2.77
N LEU A 521 7.28 1.51 1.44
CA LEU A 521 8.57 1.68 0.75
C LEU A 521 8.53 2.80 -0.29
N TRP A 522 9.59 3.60 -0.32
CA TRP A 522 9.77 4.60 -1.38
C TRP A 522 11.26 4.81 -1.69
N VAL A 523 11.64 4.82 -2.97
CA VAL A 523 12.99 5.22 -3.40
C VAL A 523 12.95 6.66 -3.89
N ASP A 524 13.73 7.53 -3.27
CA ASP A 524 13.78 8.95 -3.65
C ASP A 524 14.70 9.22 -4.87
N GLY A 525 14.68 10.47 -5.34
CA GLY A 525 15.53 10.93 -6.45
C GLY A 525 17.04 10.92 -6.17
N ARG A 526 17.49 10.55 -4.98
CA ARG A 526 18.92 10.34 -4.66
C ARG A 526 19.28 8.85 -4.65
N GLY A 527 18.29 7.97 -4.54
CA GLY A 527 18.47 6.53 -4.39
C GLY A 527 18.42 6.06 -2.94
N VAL A 528 17.93 6.88 -2.00
CA VAL A 528 17.63 6.43 -0.63
C VAL A 528 16.37 5.58 -0.67
N LEU A 529 16.45 4.39 -0.06
CA LEU A 529 15.28 3.58 0.21
C LEU A 529 14.69 4.00 1.56
N TRP A 530 13.55 4.66 1.53
CA TRP A 530 12.75 4.99 2.70
C TRP A 530 11.89 3.80 3.09
N ILE A 531 11.90 3.45 4.38
CA ILE A 531 11.20 2.29 4.96
C ILE A 531 10.27 2.81 6.05
N GLN A 532 9.00 2.44 5.98
CA GLN A 532 7.97 2.83 6.93
C GLN A 532 7.50 1.57 7.69
N THR A 533 6.92 1.71 8.88
CA THR A 533 6.57 0.56 9.74
C THR A 533 5.14 0.62 10.22
N ASP A 534 4.50 -0.55 10.25
CA ASP A 534 3.19 -0.81 10.87
C ASP A 534 3.26 -1.96 11.90
N MET A 535 3.79 -1.65 13.07
CA MET A 535 3.61 -2.47 14.25
C MET A 535 2.20 -2.25 14.83
N SER A 536 1.39 -3.30 14.86
CA SER A 536 0.07 -3.27 15.50
C SER A 536 0.12 -2.77 16.95
N SER A 537 -0.88 -1.97 17.32
CA SER A 537 -1.14 -1.48 18.68
C SER A 537 -1.28 -2.61 19.72
N THR A 538 -1.55 -3.85 19.28
CA THR A 538 -1.62 -5.02 20.16
C THR A 538 -0.25 -5.42 20.72
N VAL A 539 0.83 -5.27 19.94
CA VAL A 539 2.19 -5.71 20.27
C VAL A 539 3.17 -4.57 20.55
N MET A 540 2.89 -3.36 20.07
CA MET A 540 3.76 -2.19 20.23
C MET A 540 4.19 -1.99 21.69
N GLY A 541 5.50 -1.85 21.90
CA GLY A 541 6.10 -1.67 23.23
C GLY A 541 6.05 -2.89 24.16
N LYS A 542 5.72 -4.09 23.66
CA LYS A 542 5.60 -5.32 24.45
C LYS A 542 6.46 -6.44 23.89
N GLY A 543 6.87 -7.38 24.76
CA GLY A 543 7.57 -8.59 24.35
C GLY A 543 8.78 -8.31 23.45
N GLU A 544 8.82 -8.95 22.28
CA GLU A 544 9.91 -8.81 21.31
C GLU A 544 9.98 -7.41 20.64
N PHE A 545 8.97 -6.55 20.86
CA PHE A 545 8.88 -5.17 20.37
C PHE A 545 9.19 -4.12 21.44
N ALA A 546 9.50 -4.53 22.68
CA ALA A 546 9.58 -3.64 23.85
C ALA A 546 10.57 -2.47 23.71
N ARG A 547 11.59 -2.60 22.86
CA ARG A 547 12.65 -1.59 22.66
C ARG A 547 12.51 -0.79 21.36
N LEU A 548 11.47 -1.03 20.56
CA LEU A 548 11.31 -0.39 19.25
C LEU A 548 10.60 0.97 19.31
N GLY A 549 9.85 1.25 20.38
CA GLY A 549 9.06 2.48 20.51
C GLY A 549 7.82 2.46 19.60
N ASN A 550 7.38 3.64 19.16
CA ASN A 550 6.29 3.79 18.19
C ASN A 550 6.76 3.48 16.75
N ASN A 551 5.80 3.39 15.84
CA ASN A 551 6.08 3.28 14.40
C ASN A 551 6.89 4.46 13.85
N MET A 552 7.62 4.20 12.78
CA MET A 552 8.74 5.04 12.36
C MET A 552 8.94 5.05 10.84
N MET A 553 9.71 6.03 10.37
CA MET A 553 10.32 6.01 9.04
C MET A 553 11.84 5.93 9.17
N LEU A 554 12.47 5.05 8.40
CA LEU A 554 13.92 4.88 8.30
C LEU A 554 14.39 5.21 6.88
N ALA A 555 15.68 5.50 6.75
CA ALA A 555 16.36 5.70 5.48
C ALA A 555 17.49 4.67 5.34
N ALA A 556 17.56 4.00 4.20
CA ALA A 556 18.55 2.99 3.91
C ALA A 556 19.41 3.34 2.70
N ASP A 557 20.71 3.11 2.81
CA ASP A 557 21.63 3.06 1.69
C ASP A 557 21.65 1.64 1.12
N THR A 558 21.13 1.46 -0.10
CA THR A 558 20.97 0.15 -0.72
C THR A 558 22.28 -0.54 -1.10
N LYS A 559 23.40 0.21 -1.13
CA LYS A 559 24.74 -0.29 -1.46
C LYS A 559 25.47 -0.79 -0.22
N THR A 560 25.41 -0.03 0.88
CA THR A 560 26.11 -0.40 2.13
C THR A 560 25.25 -1.29 3.03
N GLY A 561 23.92 -1.16 2.92
CA GLY A 561 22.94 -1.75 3.81
C GLY A 561 22.78 -0.99 5.14
N GLU A 562 23.38 0.19 5.28
CA GLU A 562 23.19 1.04 6.46
C GLU A 562 21.75 1.54 6.53
N ILE A 563 21.13 1.47 7.71
CA ILE A 563 19.76 1.93 7.97
C ILE A 563 19.75 2.88 9.17
N ARG A 564 19.22 4.09 8.99
CA ARG A 564 19.08 5.09 10.06
C ARG A 564 17.62 5.50 10.24
N ARG A 565 17.16 5.56 11.49
CA ARG A 565 15.83 6.06 11.83
C ARG A 565 15.73 7.56 11.59
N PHE A 566 14.81 7.97 10.74
CA PHE A 566 14.60 9.37 10.36
C PHE A 566 13.44 10.01 11.14
N LEU A 567 12.33 9.30 11.32
CA LEU A 567 11.15 9.81 12.01
C LEU A 567 10.55 8.78 12.95
N VAL A 568 9.96 9.23 14.07
CA VAL A 568 9.07 8.43 14.92
C VAL A 568 7.72 9.14 15.06
N GLY A 569 6.63 8.38 14.90
CA GLY A 569 5.25 8.86 15.00
C GLY A 569 4.65 8.83 16.41
N PRO A 570 3.42 9.36 16.57
CA PRO A 570 2.67 9.30 17.83
C PRO A 570 2.25 7.86 18.21
N PRO A 571 1.82 7.60 19.46
CA PRO A 571 1.36 6.29 19.90
C PRO A 571 0.21 5.77 19.07
N GLY A 572 0.23 4.46 18.80
CA GLY A 572 -0.85 3.76 18.10
C GLY A 572 -1.05 4.17 16.64
N CYS A 573 -0.21 5.05 16.08
CA CYS A 573 -0.18 5.26 14.63
C CYS A 573 0.63 4.18 13.93
N GLU A 574 0.44 4.06 12.63
CA GLU A 574 1.50 3.64 11.72
C GLU A 574 2.03 4.84 10.92
N ILE A 575 3.20 4.61 10.31
CA ILE A 575 3.77 5.52 9.34
C ILE A 575 3.62 4.85 7.98
N THR A 576 2.95 5.53 7.05
CA THR A 576 2.66 5.02 5.69
C THR A 576 2.62 6.19 4.71
N GLY A 577 2.63 5.93 3.41
CA GLY A 577 2.53 6.92 2.35
C GLY A 577 3.64 7.98 2.36
N ALA A 578 4.63 7.88 1.47
CA ALA A 578 5.67 8.89 1.34
C ALA A 578 5.85 9.37 -0.10
N THR A 579 6.04 10.68 -0.28
CA THR A 579 6.38 11.30 -1.56
C THR A 579 7.13 12.61 -1.34
N ALA A 580 7.65 13.22 -2.40
CA ALA A 580 8.36 14.49 -2.28
C ALA A 580 8.14 15.39 -3.51
N THR A 581 8.39 16.68 -3.31
CA THR A 581 8.51 17.63 -4.41
C THR A 581 9.65 17.22 -5.35
N PRO A 582 9.58 17.54 -6.66
CA PRO A 582 10.63 17.17 -7.62
C PRO A 582 12.03 17.68 -7.25
N ASP A 583 12.12 18.80 -6.53
CA ASP A 583 13.37 19.37 -6.03
C ASP A 583 13.95 18.63 -4.82
N GLY A 584 13.23 17.67 -4.23
CA GLY A 584 13.65 16.87 -3.08
C GLY A 584 13.77 17.65 -1.77
N ARG A 585 13.21 18.87 -1.67
CA ARG A 585 13.33 19.75 -0.49
C ARG A 585 12.12 19.71 0.43
N THR A 586 11.01 19.15 -0.03
CA THR A 586 9.79 18.95 0.75
C THR A 586 9.35 17.51 0.61
N MET A 587 9.25 16.80 1.74
CA MET A 587 8.71 15.45 1.81
C MET A 587 7.32 15.50 2.44
N PHE A 588 6.40 14.73 1.89
CA PHE A 588 5.11 14.45 2.49
C PHE A 588 5.13 13.03 3.01
N ILE A 589 4.60 12.83 4.22
CA ILE A 589 4.49 11.54 4.90
C ILE A 589 3.14 11.44 5.60
N ASN A 590 2.45 10.31 5.53
CA ASN A 590 1.20 10.13 6.27
C ASN A 590 1.42 9.47 7.64
N VAL A 591 0.60 9.92 8.59
CA VAL A 591 0.44 9.34 9.92
C VAL A 591 -0.97 8.79 9.98
N GLN A 592 -1.10 7.46 9.90
CA GLN A 592 -2.38 6.78 9.90
C GLN A 592 -2.82 6.48 11.34
N HIS A 593 -4.13 6.49 11.58
CA HIS A 593 -4.79 6.13 12.85
C HIS A 593 -4.04 6.45 14.19
N PRO A 594 -3.55 7.69 14.42
CA PRO A 594 -2.94 8.03 15.71
C PRO A 594 -3.88 7.69 16.87
N GLY A 595 -3.36 7.04 17.90
CA GLY A 595 -4.14 6.61 19.06
C GLY A 595 -5.00 5.37 18.83
N GLU A 596 -4.77 4.60 17.77
CA GLU A 596 -5.49 3.35 17.54
C GLU A 596 -5.43 2.45 18.78
N THR A 597 -6.59 1.91 19.14
CA THR A 597 -6.71 0.99 20.26
C THR A 597 -6.33 -0.43 19.82
N PRO A 598 -5.97 -1.32 20.76
CA PRO A 598 -5.79 -2.74 20.43
C PRO A 598 -7.04 -3.42 19.87
N SER A 599 -8.21 -2.78 19.84
CA SER A 599 -9.42 -3.30 19.19
C SER A 599 -9.79 -2.53 17.92
N GLU A 600 -9.00 -1.52 17.53
CA GLU A 600 -9.23 -0.61 16.38
C GLU A 600 -10.59 0.11 16.41
N ARG A 601 -11.17 0.15 17.61
CA ARG A 601 -12.45 0.74 17.92
C ARG A 601 -12.25 1.59 19.16
N SER A 602 -12.21 2.89 18.95
CA SER A 602 -12.06 3.83 20.05
C SER A 602 -13.34 3.94 20.87
N ASP A 603 -13.17 4.24 22.15
CA ASP A 603 -14.28 4.62 23.00
C ASP A 603 -14.64 6.09 22.72
N PRO A 604 -15.84 6.40 22.19
CA PRO A 604 -16.27 7.77 21.90
C PRO A 604 -16.31 8.65 23.16
N ALA A 605 -16.44 8.06 24.36
CA ALA A 605 -16.41 8.80 25.62
C ALA A 605 -14.99 9.20 26.06
N ASN A 606 -13.97 8.50 25.54
CA ASN A 606 -12.55 8.71 25.87
C ASN A 606 -11.67 8.73 24.60
N PRO A 607 -11.96 9.60 23.62
CA PRO A 607 -11.32 9.54 22.30
C PRO A 607 -9.81 9.82 22.33
N ARG A 608 -9.32 10.45 23.40
CA ARG A 608 -7.92 10.85 23.58
C ARG A 608 -7.09 9.89 24.45
N ARG A 609 -7.59 8.67 24.68
CA ARG A 609 -6.99 7.72 25.62
C ARG A 609 -5.53 7.39 25.29
N TYR A 610 -5.19 7.27 24.01
CA TYR A 610 -3.86 6.84 23.55
C TYR A 610 -3.09 7.94 22.83
N SER A 611 -3.77 8.81 22.07
CA SER A 611 -3.17 9.96 21.39
C SER A 611 -4.15 11.12 21.36
N ASN A 612 -3.60 12.33 21.28
CA ASN A 612 -4.32 13.56 21.03
C ASN A 612 -3.70 14.34 19.85
N TRP A 613 -2.86 13.68 19.05
CA TRP A 613 -2.23 14.25 17.87
C TRP A 613 -3.24 14.36 16.70
N PRO A 614 -3.19 15.41 15.86
CA PRO A 614 -2.20 16.49 15.84
C PRO A 614 -2.60 17.73 16.65
N ASP A 615 -3.88 17.87 16.99
CA ASP A 615 -4.43 19.13 17.50
C ASP A 615 -4.06 19.40 18.98
N GLN A 616 -3.77 18.36 19.76
CA GLN A 616 -3.40 18.43 21.18
C GLN A 616 -4.41 19.20 22.05
N ARG A 617 -5.71 19.09 21.71
CA ARG A 617 -6.80 19.81 22.37
C ARG A 617 -7.44 19.04 23.53
N PRO A 618 -7.90 19.71 24.61
CA PRO A 618 -8.64 19.05 25.70
C PRO A 618 -10.00 18.48 25.30
N ASP A 619 -10.65 19.07 24.30
CA ASP A 619 -11.92 18.63 23.70
C ASP A 619 -11.71 17.87 22.38
N GLY A 620 -10.46 17.54 22.08
CA GLY A 620 -10.04 16.97 20.80
C GLY A 620 -10.27 15.47 20.66
N ARG A 621 -9.77 14.97 19.54
CA ARG A 621 -9.77 13.58 19.12
C ARG A 621 -8.57 13.40 18.17
N PRO A 622 -7.91 12.25 18.16
CA PRO A 622 -6.79 12.05 17.27
C PRO A 622 -7.25 11.98 15.82
N ARG A 623 -6.43 12.48 14.90
CA ARG A 623 -6.78 12.59 13.47
C ARG A 623 -5.59 12.20 12.60
N SER A 624 -5.78 11.22 11.71
CA SER A 624 -4.79 10.93 10.67
C SER A 624 -4.49 12.18 9.87
N SER A 625 -3.22 12.40 9.53
CA SER A 625 -2.84 13.60 8.78
C SER A 625 -1.64 13.31 7.89
N THR A 626 -1.55 14.07 6.80
CA THR A 626 -0.27 14.24 6.10
C THR A 626 0.63 15.15 6.93
N VAL A 627 1.92 14.92 6.88
CA VAL A 627 2.95 15.73 7.53
C VAL A 627 3.92 16.20 6.45
N VAL A 628 4.21 17.49 6.46
CA VAL A 628 5.19 18.13 5.58
C VAL A 628 6.51 18.23 6.33
N ILE A 629 7.54 17.56 5.81
CA ILE A 629 8.90 17.58 6.34
C ILE A 629 9.79 18.42 5.45
N ARG A 630 10.56 19.30 6.09
CA ARG A 630 11.54 20.18 5.43
C ARG A 630 12.79 20.33 6.28
N LYS A 631 13.94 20.61 5.64
CA LYS A 631 15.10 21.16 6.34
C LYS A 631 14.93 22.66 6.59
N ARG A 632 15.38 23.13 7.75
CA ARG A 632 15.33 24.55 8.15
C ARG A 632 16.22 25.43 7.27
N ASP A 633 17.33 24.89 6.78
CA ASP A 633 18.23 25.56 5.83
C ASP A 633 17.73 25.50 4.37
N GLY A 634 16.56 24.89 4.14
CA GLY A 634 15.99 24.68 2.80
C GLY A 634 16.67 23.59 1.98
N GLY A 635 17.62 22.84 2.54
CA GLY A 635 18.38 21.76 1.89
C GLY A 635 17.54 20.56 1.44
N LEU A 636 18.20 19.62 0.76
CA LEU A 636 17.58 18.36 0.34
C LEU A 636 17.27 17.48 1.55
N ILE A 637 16.09 16.85 1.55
CA ILE A 637 15.71 15.90 2.61
C ILE A 637 16.73 14.77 2.68
N GLY A 638 17.08 14.33 3.89
CA GLY A 638 18.03 13.25 4.16
C GLY A 638 19.51 13.58 3.97
N THR A 639 19.85 14.84 3.68
CA THR A 639 21.24 15.34 3.61
C THR A 639 21.68 16.04 4.87
#